data_AF-A0A936L1B4-F1
#
_entry.id   AF-A0A936L1B4-F1
#
_cell.length_a   1.000
_cell.length_b   1.000
_cell.length_c   1.000
_cell.angle_alpha   90.00
_cell.angle_beta   90.00
_cell.angle_gamma   90.00
#
_symmetry.space_group_name_H-M   'P 1'
#
loop_
_entity.id
_entity.type
_entity.pdbx_description
1 polymer ?
#
loop_
_entity_poly.entity_id
_entity_poly.type
_entity_poly.pdbx_seq_one_letter_code
_entity_poly.pdbx_strand_id
1 'polypeptide(L)'
;MRHILPLVMVLFLVSACKQQQQDASTRPHDPWVFRSVLDWKPRVITMALHKDLWVAYSTENAALYKAWKGIVYFDGPVYTHAHGPQPISIGDGYQVSKYDQPWFWLVNKKDTLKAVVQYKGHKFVNGHVQLMYTISDSTGSRSATISEQVEAGTSAAGGMVLNRVFEVSAKKGEGDLGMHSNVSSVAVEQNIDSKGAFVKKSATSRSFGNKLQTLDIDGVLMLKEGKNEYAITFMQPTVVNTNQAGEDNEAKEDKDLPPGAKLIARSDCKTCHNEKVKTVGPSYVEIAEKYETNASNLRSLVQKVKNGGNGVWGQVAMTAHADLPEADILQMVEYILALDANTEQKSDAQQKVFSFKAATIADTNALLPGSITRIYNIPPTTQTLPSVPAGKKPVQAGIKNNFDNIDGAEFADLTDHFSLFAEGLIKVDKEGEYTFEIWSDDGSKLFLHDQLIIDNDGAHGTVGKFGKVSLTKGYHPYKLQYFQGGGGKYLSLNWIKPGDKAAEVIPISNLFHNSKSQMDFTGLSLPMANVSQIPGNKSALTSVHPAFTLTQARPDDFEPKVGGIDFKKDGRLVISTWDAGGSVWMLENVQSGDPSKIKVKRIAFGLAEPLGLKVVDDTIFVMQKQEMTKLVDNNGDDLIDEYHTLCDDWGVSANFHEFGFGLEYKDGFFYATLATAIQPGGASTNPQIPDRGKVIKVNRKTGSLEFVAHGLRTPNGIGIGYKGEIFVADNQGDWLPSSKIVHITPGSWFGSRSVDFEGTAKLKEKWPVVWLPQDEIGNSPSTPSYIDVGPYKGQMIHGEVTHGGVKRVFVEEVKGQLQGCVFRFIQGLEAGVNRIKWGPDGALYVGGIGNPGNWSHAGKKWYGLQRLAYNGKSVFEMLAVRAKSNGMEIEFTEPIADGEGTNPALYEVLQWYYKPTVEYGGPKMGEQKLKVKSVSISADRKKVFLEVDGLKAGHVVYLHITDGLISAPGNSIWSTEAWYTLNELSADIGKVAPSGEKFEANTLSAAEAKQGWKLLFDGKKIDQWRNFRKSSIGSSWVINDNAIHLNAVKEEGKWQAKEGGDIISKEAYQDFEFKMEWKIANCGNSGIMFNVVENDKYDYVWQTGPEMQILDNTCHPDTRFRTHRAGDLYDMVESAFPCAKPAGQWNKVLIRSKAGKVDLFLNGYKTVSFEMHTPQWKEMIAKSKFKDMPGFGLAKSGHLSLQDHGDKVWFRNLKVRKI
;
A
#
# COMPACT_ATOMS: atom_id res chain seq x y z
N MET A 1 -52.53 66.06 -32.31
CA MET A 1 -51.67 66.34 -33.49
C MET A 1 -50.73 65.14 -33.64
N ARG A 2 -50.71 64.46 -34.79
CA ARG A 2 -49.65 64.49 -35.85
C ARG A 2 -48.27 64.00 -35.37
N HIS A 3 -47.53 63.07 -36.01
CA HIS A 3 -47.75 62.06 -37.09
C HIS A 3 -46.64 60.97 -36.92
N ILE A 4 -46.92 59.65 -36.95
CA ILE A 4 -46.82 58.65 -38.07
C ILE A 4 -45.39 58.16 -38.46
N LEU A 5 -45.28 56.83 -38.74
CA LEU A 5 -44.12 55.97 -39.11
C LEU A 5 -43.68 56.11 -40.62
N PRO A 6 -42.74 55.34 -41.27
CA PRO A 6 -42.43 53.90 -41.12
C PRO A 6 -40.95 53.41 -41.38
N LEU A 7 -40.83 52.11 -41.73
CA LEU A 7 -39.71 51.13 -41.75
C LEU A 7 -38.96 51.00 -43.12
N VAL A 8 -37.96 50.07 -43.20
CA VAL A 8 -37.39 49.30 -44.37
C VAL A 8 -35.92 49.64 -44.76
N MET A 9 -35.04 48.80 -45.36
CA MET A 9 -34.56 47.38 -45.21
C MET A 9 -33.47 47.09 -46.31
N VAL A 10 -32.59 46.07 -46.15
CA VAL A 10 -31.84 45.31 -47.23
C VAL A 10 -30.50 45.84 -47.85
N LEU A 11 -29.39 45.17 -47.45
CA LEU A 11 -28.17 44.64 -48.19
C LEU A 11 -26.99 45.48 -48.79
N PHE A 12 -25.77 44.98 -48.47
CA PHE A 12 -24.51 44.87 -49.27
C PHE A 12 -23.74 46.16 -49.70
N LEU A 13 -22.42 46.23 -49.97
CA LEU A 13 -21.16 45.41 -49.86
C LEU A 13 -19.95 46.38 -50.17
N VAL A 14 -18.64 46.20 -49.89
CA VAL A 14 -17.78 45.21 -49.18
C VAL A 14 -16.40 45.84 -48.80
N SER A 15 -15.59 45.16 -47.98
CA SER A 15 -14.12 45.26 -47.70
C SER A 15 -13.27 46.51 -48.02
N ALA A 16 -12.65 47.04 -46.95
CA ALA A 16 -11.22 47.38 -46.93
C ALA A 16 -10.59 46.73 -45.68
N CYS A 17 -9.40 46.13 -45.80
CA CYS A 17 -8.92 45.13 -44.84
C CYS A 17 -8.59 45.67 -43.44
N LYS A 18 -9.37 45.24 -42.45
CA LYS A 18 -8.85 45.03 -41.09
C LYS A 18 -8.08 43.70 -41.15
N GLN A 19 -6.74 43.72 -41.11
CA GLN A 19 -5.98 42.47 -41.16
C GLN A 19 -6.28 41.65 -39.91
N GLN A 20 -6.88 40.48 -40.11
CA GLN A 20 -7.41 39.66 -39.02
C GLN A 20 -6.25 39.14 -38.18
N GLN A 21 -6.26 39.48 -36.89
CA GLN A 21 -5.39 38.89 -35.88
C GLN A 21 -5.76 37.41 -35.79
N GLN A 22 -4.99 36.56 -36.49
CA GLN A 22 -5.30 35.14 -36.61
C GLN A 22 -5.07 34.49 -35.24
N ASP A 23 -6.13 33.93 -34.67
CA ASP A 23 -6.16 33.58 -33.25
C ASP A 23 -5.09 32.56 -32.84
N ALA A 24 -4.41 32.84 -31.72
CA ALA A 24 -3.65 31.84 -30.97
C ALA A 24 -4.55 30.84 -30.21
N SER A 25 -5.86 30.85 -30.46
CA SER A 25 -6.83 29.96 -29.82
C SER A 25 -6.80 28.55 -30.43
N THR A 26 -6.74 27.55 -29.55
CA THR A 26 -6.63 26.11 -29.86
C THR A 26 -5.27 25.66 -30.43
N ARG A 27 -4.25 25.68 -29.57
CA ARG A 27 -3.17 24.67 -29.63
C ARG A 27 -3.80 23.26 -29.61
N PRO A 28 -3.27 22.27 -30.35
CA PRO A 28 -3.92 20.97 -30.55
C PRO A 28 -3.75 19.99 -29.37
N HIS A 29 -3.06 20.39 -28.30
CA HIS A 29 -2.78 19.57 -27.11
C HIS A 29 -2.66 20.47 -25.88
N ASP A 30 -2.86 19.93 -24.68
CA ASP A 30 -2.54 20.59 -23.41
C ASP A 30 -1.91 19.55 -22.46
N PRO A 31 -0.67 19.75 -21.96
CA PRO A 31 0.24 20.86 -22.28
C PRO A 31 0.74 20.83 -23.73
N TRP A 32 0.80 22.00 -24.38
CA TRP A 32 1.30 22.11 -25.76
C TRP A 32 2.83 22.28 -25.85
N VAL A 33 3.51 22.56 -24.74
CA VAL A 33 4.97 22.48 -24.58
C VAL A 33 5.26 21.60 -23.38
N PHE A 34 6.10 20.58 -23.54
CA PHE A 34 6.48 19.68 -22.45
C PHE A 34 7.86 19.06 -22.62
N ARG A 35 8.49 18.73 -21.50
CA ARG A 35 9.68 17.89 -21.40
C ARG A 35 9.26 16.42 -21.42
N SER A 36 10.01 15.56 -22.09
CA SER A 36 9.83 14.11 -22.01
C SER A 36 11.11 13.36 -22.33
N VAL A 37 11.09 12.03 -22.21
CA VAL A 37 11.84 11.19 -23.16
C VAL A 37 10.94 11.09 -24.40
N LEU A 38 11.46 11.32 -25.60
CA LEU A 38 10.72 11.22 -26.87
C LEU A 38 11.50 10.34 -27.84
N ASP A 39 10.84 9.37 -28.49
CA ASP A 39 11.49 8.46 -29.46
C ASP A 39 12.75 7.78 -28.85
N TRP A 40 12.68 7.38 -27.58
CA TRP A 40 13.79 6.88 -26.76
C TRP A 40 14.97 7.86 -26.52
N LYS A 41 14.90 9.11 -26.98
CA LYS A 41 15.87 10.17 -26.63
C LYS A 41 15.45 10.90 -25.34
N PRO A 42 16.29 10.94 -24.28
CA PRO A 42 16.08 11.83 -23.13
C PRO A 42 16.47 13.28 -23.49
N ARG A 43 16.26 14.22 -22.54
CA ARG A 43 16.57 15.65 -22.69
C ARG A 43 15.80 16.33 -23.84
N VAL A 44 14.60 15.86 -24.17
CA VAL A 44 13.77 16.43 -25.24
C VAL A 44 12.77 17.45 -24.68
N ILE A 45 12.57 18.55 -25.41
CA ILE A 45 11.39 19.42 -25.30
C ILE A 45 10.56 19.32 -26.57
N THR A 46 9.27 19.07 -26.42
CA THR A 46 8.31 18.80 -27.49
C THR A 46 7.27 19.91 -27.53
N MET A 47 6.87 20.33 -28.74
CA MET A 47 5.90 21.40 -28.96
C MET A 47 4.83 21.00 -29.97
N ALA A 48 3.57 21.14 -29.57
CA ALA A 48 2.40 20.95 -30.41
C ALA A 48 1.99 22.31 -31.00
N LEU A 49 2.69 22.75 -32.07
CA LEU A 49 2.52 24.11 -32.61
C LEU A 49 1.18 24.27 -33.35
N HIS A 50 0.85 23.31 -34.20
CA HIS A 50 -0.40 23.22 -34.97
C HIS A 50 -0.81 21.76 -35.14
N LYS A 51 -2.10 21.47 -35.38
CA LYS A 51 -2.62 20.09 -35.57
C LYS A 51 -1.89 19.29 -36.66
N ASP A 52 -1.31 19.99 -37.64
CA ASP A 52 -0.54 19.41 -38.74
C ASP A 52 0.98 19.55 -38.57
N LEU A 53 1.48 20.19 -37.51
CA LEU A 53 2.92 20.42 -37.29
C LEU A 53 3.29 20.38 -35.79
N TRP A 54 4.02 19.33 -35.42
CA TRP A 54 4.74 19.20 -34.16
C TRP A 54 6.25 19.38 -34.39
N VAL A 55 6.96 19.83 -33.36
CA VAL A 55 8.43 19.85 -33.34
C VAL A 55 8.99 19.32 -32.02
N ALA A 56 10.21 18.79 -32.06
CA ALA A 56 10.95 18.34 -30.88
C ALA A 56 12.42 18.77 -30.96
N TYR A 57 12.99 19.18 -29.82
CA TYR A 57 14.37 19.65 -29.70
C TYR A 57 15.13 18.87 -28.61
N SER A 58 16.37 18.47 -28.90
CA SER A 58 17.32 18.06 -27.86
C SER A 58 17.82 19.31 -27.13
N THR A 59 17.63 19.34 -25.82
CA THR A 59 18.08 20.43 -24.94
C THR A 59 19.50 20.24 -24.40
N GLU A 60 20.09 19.06 -24.56
CA GLU A 60 21.53 18.86 -24.35
C GLU A 60 22.36 19.65 -25.38
N ASN A 61 21.87 19.73 -26.63
CA ASN A 61 22.63 20.29 -27.76
C ASN A 61 21.92 21.45 -28.47
N ALA A 62 20.80 21.96 -27.92
CA ALA A 62 19.89 22.93 -28.55
C ALA A 62 19.60 22.63 -30.03
N ALA A 63 19.37 21.36 -30.35
CA ALA A 63 19.23 20.87 -31.71
C ALA A 63 17.77 20.54 -32.02
N LEU A 64 17.23 21.08 -33.12
CA LEU A 64 15.97 20.58 -33.69
C LEU A 64 16.16 19.11 -34.03
N TYR A 65 15.44 18.21 -33.37
CA TYR A 65 15.51 16.77 -33.61
C TYR A 65 14.57 16.37 -34.77
N LYS A 66 13.31 16.78 -34.68
CA LYS A 66 12.23 16.32 -35.58
C LYS A 66 11.17 17.40 -35.77
N ALA A 67 10.61 17.48 -36.97
CA ALA A 67 9.39 18.22 -37.30
C ALA A 67 8.48 17.30 -38.12
N TRP A 68 7.25 17.07 -37.67
CA TRP A 68 6.37 16.03 -38.25
C TRP A 68 4.88 16.41 -38.22
N LYS A 69 4.09 15.70 -39.02
CA LYS A 69 2.64 15.76 -39.04
C LYS A 69 2.06 14.50 -38.42
N GLY A 70 1.24 14.66 -37.38
CA GLY A 70 0.60 13.56 -36.68
C GLY A 70 0.36 13.90 -35.21
N ILE A 71 0.76 13.00 -34.31
CA ILE A 71 0.54 13.12 -32.85
C ILE A 71 1.79 12.71 -32.07
N VAL A 72 1.74 12.90 -30.75
CA VAL A 72 2.51 12.10 -29.79
C VAL A 72 1.59 11.04 -29.22
N TYR A 73 2.03 9.78 -29.23
CA TYR A 73 1.44 8.69 -28.46
C TYR A 73 2.08 8.72 -27.08
N PHE A 74 1.28 9.10 -26.07
CA PHE A 74 1.73 9.17 -24.68
C PHE A 74 1.54 7.82 -24.02
N ASP A 75 2.65 7.18 -23.66
CA ASP A 75 2.70 5.83 -23.11
C ASP A 75 3.74 5.76 -21.96
N GLY A 76 3.67 4.71 -21.16
CA GLY A 76 4.49 4.50 -19.96
C GLY A 76 3.81 4.85 -18.62
N PRO A 77 4.52 4.70 -17.49
CA PRO A 77 3.92 4.70 -16.14
C PRO A 77 3.17 5.98 -15.73
N VAL A 78 3.56 7.12 -16.30
CA VAL A 78 2.95 8.43 -16.04
C VAL A 78 1.59 8.58 -16.76
N TYR A 79 1.40 7.86 -17.86
CA TYR A 79 0.36 8.12 -18.87
C TYR A 79 -0.69 7.01 -18.98
N THR A 80 -0.27 5.74 -19.01
CA THR A 80 -1.09 4.59 -19.50
C THR A 80 -0.95 3.32 -18.67
N HIS A 81 -0.19 3.35 -17.56
CA HIS A 81 0.18 2.21 -16.70
C HIS A 81 1.16 1.19 -17.32
N ALA A 82 1.47 1.27 -18.61
CA ALA A 82 2.37 0.33 -19.27
C ALA A 82 3.82 0.42 -18.74
N HIS A 83 4.46 -0.74 -18.60
CA HIS A 83 5.91 -0.84 -18.39
C HIS A 83 6.62 -0.86 -19.76
N GLY A 84 6.60 0.30 -20.42
CA GLY A 84 6.94 0.44 -21.84
C GLY A 84 7.56 1.79 -22.19
N PRO A 85 7.60 2.15 -23.49
CA PRO A 85 8.22 3.38 -23.96
C PRO A 85 7.58 4.62 -23.34
N GLN A 86 8.43 5.55 -22.93
CA GLN A 86 8.05 6.95 -22.77
C GLN A 86 7.65 7.55 -24.13
N PRO A 87 6.92 8.69 -24.18
CA PRO A 87 6.13 9.10 -25.34
C PRO A 87 6.82 9.00 -26.72
N ILE A 88 6.08 8.57 -27.73
CA ILE A 88 6.58 8.34 -29.09
C ILE A 88 5.89 9.28 -30.07
N SER A 89 6.64 9.92 -30.96
CA SER A 89 6.08 10.72 -32.06
C SER A 89 5.61 9.85 -33.23
N ILE A 90 4.35 10.01 -33.64
CA ILE A 90 3.65 9.19 -34.64
C ILE A 90 3.22 10.06 -35.84
N GLY A 91 3.31 9.49 -37.05
CA GLY A 91 3.01 10.18 -38.32
C GLY A 91 4.26 10.76 -38.98
N ASP A 92 4.23 10.91 -40.31
CA ASP A 92 5.42 11.18 -41.12
C ASP A 92 6.06 12.55 -40.85
N GLY A 93 7.40 12.55 -40.94
CA GLY A 93 8.24 13.74 -40.80
C GLY A 93 8.19 14.64 -42.03
N TYR A 94 8.15 15.94 -41.78
CA TYR A 94 8.64 16.95 -42.72
C TYR A 94 10.17 17.01 -42.70
N GLN A 95 10.77 16.83 -41.53
CA GLN A 95 12.21 16.90 -41.33
C GLN A 95 12.62 16.05 -40.12
N VAL A 96 13.65 15.23 -40.29
CA VAL A 96 14.45 14.68 -39.19
C VAL A 96 15.85 15.27 -39.35
N SER A 97 16.44 15.77 -38.27
CA SER A 97 17.79 16.34 -38.33
C SER A 97 18.85 15.23 -38.45
N LYS A 98 19.85 15.50 -39.28
CA LYS A 98 21.08 14.71 -39.39
C LYS A 98 22.16 15.16 -38.40
N TYR A 99 21.89 16.23 -37.65
CA TYR A 99 22.84 16.92 -36.79
C TYR A 99 22.34 16.94 -35.34
N ASP A 100 22.81 16.01 -34.52
CA ASP A 100 22.61 16.05 -33.06
C ASP A 100 23.42 17.18 -32.40
N GLN A 101 24.58 17.55 -32.97
CA GLN A 101 25.37 18.74 -32.60
C GLN A 101 25.51 19.68 -33.80
N PRO A 102 24.52 20.57 -34.06
CA PRO A 102 24.50 21.42 -35.25
C PRO A 102 25.30 22.72 -35.11
N TRP A 103 25.62 23.14 -33.89
CA TRP A 103 26.22 24.46 -33.61
C TRP A 103 27.75 24.46 -33.73
N PHE A 104 28.31 25.52 -34.32
CA PHE A 104 29.75 25.70 -34.49
C PHE A 104 30.15 27.17 -34.61
N TRP A 105 31.44 27.48 -34.38
CA TRP A 105 32.01 28.81 -34.56
C TRP A 105 32.94 28.85 -35.78
N LEU A 106 32.77 29.85 -36.64
CA LEU A 106 33.72 30.14 -37.72
C LEU A 106 34.92 30.91 -37.20
N VAL A 107 36.12 30.34 -37.37
CA VAL A 107 37.39 31.04 -37.22
C VAL A 107 38.13 31.01 -38.56
N ASN A 108 38.61 32.17 -39.03
CA ASN A 108 39.30 32.31 -40.32
C ASN A 108 38.53 31.70 -41.52
N LYS A 109 37.20 31.84 -41.51
CA LYS A 109 36.26 31.26 -42.51
C LYS A 109 36.27 29.72 -42.59
N LYS A 110 36.72 29.03 -41.53
CA LYS A 110 36.60 27.58 -41.40
C LYS A 110 35.81 27.21 -40.15
N ASP A 111 34.94 26.23 -40.32
CA ASP A 111 34.31 25.48 -39.23
C ASP A 111 35.41 24.72 -38.48
N THR A 112 35.78 25.18 -37.28
CA THR A 112 37.02 24.77 -36.60
C THR A 112 36.96 24.74 -35.08
N LEU A 113 36.00 25.40 -34.43
CA LEU A 113 35.83 25.32 -32.97
C LEU A 113 34.47 24.71 -32.64
N LYS A 114 34.53 23.59 -31.89
CA LYS A 114 33.34 22.91 -31.37
C LYS A 114 32.58 23.86 -30.44
N ALA A 115 31.27 23.98 -30.68
CA ALA A 115 30.38 24.67 -29.76
C ALA A 115 30.14 23.83 -28.49
N VAL A 116 30.09 24.50 -27.34
CA VAL A 116 29.57 23.96 -26.08
C VAL A 116 28.25 24.67 -25.82
N VAL A 117 27.16 23.92 -25.89
CA VAL A 117 25.80 24.40 -25.68
C VAL A 117 25.42 24.22 -24.21
N GLN A 118 24.71 25.18 -23.65
CA GLN A 118 24.03 25.04 -22.37
C GLN A 118 22.61 25.59 -22.51
N TYR A 119 21.61 24.72 -22.42
CA TYR A 119 20.22 25.13 -22.38
C TYR A 119 19.93 25.89 -21.08
N LYS A 120 19.16 26.98 -21.19
CA LYS A 120 18.85 27.89 -20.08
C LYS A 120 17.38 27.85 -19.69
N GLY A 121 16.52 27.32 -20.56
CA GLY A 121 15.09 27.22 -20.28
C GLY A 121 14.22 27.48 -21.49
N HIS A 122 12.94 27.70 -21.21
CA HIS A 122 12.00 28.29 -22.17
C HIS A 122 11.11 29.30 -21.45
N LYS A 123 10.47 30.17 -22.24
CA LYS A 123 9.50 31.15 -21.75
C LYS A 123 8.35 31.34 -22.72
N PHE A 124 7.24 31.84 -22.22
CA PHE A 124 6.07 32.19 -23.01
C PHE A 124 6.02 33.69 -23.28
N VAL A 125 5.80 34.08 -24.54
CA VAL A 125 5.70 35.47 -24.98
C VAL A 125 4.53 35.58 -25.96
N ASN A 126 3.48 36.30 -25.59
CA ASN A 126 2.26 36.49 -26.40
C ASN A 126 1.60 35.17 -26.88
N GLY A 127 1.69 34.09 -26.11
CA GLY A 127 1.18 32.76 -26.48
C GLY A 127 2.12 31.92 -27.35
N HIS A 128 3.28 32.45 -27.72
CA HIS A 128 4.37 31.72 -28.39
C HIS A 128 5.42 31.24 -27.38
N VAL A 129 6.18 30.20 -27.72
CA VAL A 129 7.29 29.70 -26.90
C VAL A 129 8.62 30.19 -27.46
N GLN A 130 9.50 30.64 -26.57
CA GLN A 130 10.89 30.97 -26.87
C GLN A 130 11.82 30.03 -26.10
N LEU A 131 12.64 29.26 -26.82
CA LEU A 131 13.72 28.48 -26.22
C LEU A 131 14.90 29.40 -25.90
N MET A 132 15.54 29.18 -24.75
CA MET A 132 16.67 30.00 -24.30
C MET A 132 17.90 29.10 -24.12
N TYR A 133 19.01 29.45 -24.75
CA TYR A 133 20.26 28.71 -24.62
C TYR A 133 21.49 29.61 -24.80
N THR A 134 22.60 29.23 -24.17
CA THR A 134 23.91 29.85 -24.34
C THR A 134 24.78 28.91 -25.18
N ILE A 135 25.54 29.46 -26.11
CA ILE A 135 26.50 28.73 -26.95
C ILE A 135 27.87 29.37 -26.74
N SER A 136 28.84 28.57 -26.32
CA SER A 136 30.23 28.98 -26.13
C SER A 136 31.17 28.18 -27.03
N ASP A 137 32.46 28.54 -27.09
CA ASP A 137 33.47 27.65 -27.67
C ASP A 137 34.07 26.72 -26.60
N SER A 138 34.74 25.64 -27.03
CA SER A 138 35.41 24.68 -26.14
C SER A 138 36.59 25.24 -25.31
N THR A 139 36.84 26.54 -25.35
CA THR A 139 37.84 27.24 -24.52
C THR A 139 37.21 28.27 -23.58
N GLY A 140 35.89 28.49 -23.65
CA GLY A 140 35.19 29.56 -22.93
C GLY A 140 35.53 30.97 -23.42
N SER A 141 36.24 31.13 -24.54
CA SER A 141 36.73 32.43 -25.03
C SER A 141 35.70 33.21 -25.85
N ARG A 142 34.63 32.53 -26.30
CA ARG A 142 33.50 33.06 -27.07
C ARG A 142 32.20 32.63 -26.41
N SER A 143 31.17 33.48 -26.43
CA SER A 143 29.83 33.13 -25.96
C SER A 143 28.74 34.00 -26.58
N ALA A 144 27.74 33.35 -27.18
CA ALA A 144 26.47 33.92 -27.61
C ALA A 144 25.33 33.44 -26.71
N THR A 145 24.36 34.31 -26.43
CA THR A 145 23.04 33.94 -25.89
C THR A 145 22.03 33.98 -27.02
N ILE A 146 21.16 32.97 -27.09
CA ILE A 146 20.15 32.80 -28.11
C ILE A 146 18.77 32.72 -27.45
N SER A 147 17.81 33.50 -27.97
CA SER A 147 16.38 33.29 -27.76
C SER A 147 15.76 32.85 -29.09
N GLU A 148 15.25 31.63 -29.16
CA GLU A 148 14.66 31.07 -30.37
C GLU A 148 13.14 30.92 -30.23
N GLN A 149 12.39 31.76 -30.94
CA GLN A 149 10.95 31.58 -31.09
C GLN A 149 10.67 30.59 -32.22
N VAL A 150 9.88 29.55 -31.93
CA VAL A 150 9.50 28.49 -32.89
C VAL A 150 7.99 28.47 -33.04
N GLU A 151 7.48 28.57 -34.27
CA GLU A 151 6.04 28.66 -34.51
C GLU A 151 5.59 28.08 -35.86
N ALA A 152 4.38 27.52 -35.89
CA ALA A 152 3.71 27.08 -37.11
C ALA A 152 3.09 28.27 -37.87
N GLY A 153 3.18 28.25 -39.19
CA GLY A 153 2.46 29.18 -40.07
C GLY A 153 1.84 28.47 -41.27
N THR A 154 1.14 29.24 -42.10
CA THR A 154 0.55 28.77 -43.35
C THR A 154 0.94 29.72 -44.47
N SER A 155 1.51 29.18 -45.54
CA SER A 155 1.86 29.95 -46.73
C SER A 155 0.60 30.37 -47.51
N ALA A 156 0.74 31.35 -48.42
CA ALA A 156 -0.38 31.81 -49.25
C ALA A 156 -1.01 30.71 -50.15
N ALA A 157 -0.31 29.58 -50.35
CA ALA A 157 -0.78 28.40 -51.07
C ALA A 157 -1.35 27.29 -50.15
N GLY A 158 -1.49 27.53 -48.84
CA GLY A 158 -2.00 26.56 -47.87
C GLY A 158 -0.97 25.56 -47.34
N GLY A 159 0.27 25.56 -47.85
CA GLY A 159 1.35 24.70 -47.36
C GLY A 159 1.83 25.11 -45.96
N MET A 160 2.13 24.13 -45.11
CA MET A 160 2.59 24.34 -43.72
C MET A 160 3.98 25.00 -43.69
N VAL A 161 4.17 25.95 -42.79
CA VAL A 161 5.44 26.65 -42.58
C VAL A 161 5.95 26.38 -41.16
N LEU A 162 7.22 26.02 -41.02
CA LEU A 162 7.94 26.10 -39.75
C LEU A 162 8.73 27.41 -39.72
N ASN A 163 8.33 28.32 -38.83
CA ASN A 163 9.03 29.59 -38.60
C ASN A 163 9.96 29.44 -37.39
N ARG A 164 11.23 29.80 -37.57
CA ARG A 164 12.24 29.88 -36.51
C ARG A 164 12.81 31.29 -36.52
N VAL A 165 12.78 31.97 -35.37
CA VAL A 165 13.29 33.34 -35.21
C VAL A 165 14.31 33.35 -34.09
N PHE A 166 15.57 33.64 -34.42
CA PHE A 166 16.68 33.66 -33.47
C PHE A 166 17.04 35.11 -33.14
N GLU A 167 16.84 35.51 -31.90
CA GLU A 167 17.44 36.71 -31.34
C GLU A 167 18.78 36.33 -30.69
N VAL A 168 19.87 36.85 -31.25
CA VAL A 168 21.25 36.48 -30.90
C VAL A 168 21.94 37.66 -30.26
N SER A 169 22.61 37.45 -29.13
CA SER A 169 23.57 38.42 -28.60
C SER A 169 24.90 37.79 -28.20
N ALA A 170 25.98 38.25 -28.84
CA ALA A 170 27.36 37.83 -28.67
C ALA A 170 28.27 39.06 -28.50
N LYS A 171 29.48 38.90 -27.91
CA LYS A 171 30.36 40.07 -27.76
C LYS A 171 31.02 40.43 -29.09
N LYS A 172 31.12 41.74 -29.33
CA LYS A 172 31.68 42.31 -30.57
C LYS A 172 33.10 41.83 -30.83
N GLY A 173 33.26 40.96 -31.83
CA GLY A 173 34.55 40.44 -32.31
C GLY A 173 34.82 38.96 -32.03
N GLU A 174 33.91 38.23 -31.40
CA GLU A 174 34.13 36.82 -31.04
C GLU A 174 34.15 35.87 -32.26
N GLY A 175 33.37 36.13 -33.32
CA GLY A 175 33.34 35.36 -34.57
C GLY A 175 31.93 35.19 -35.13
N ASP A 176 31.79 34.60 -36.30
CA ASP A 176 30.46 34.29 -36.87
C ASP A 176 29.95 32.94 -36.31
N LEU A 177 28.71 32.93 -35.82
CA LEU A 177 28.05 31.73 -35.29
C LEU A 177 27.29 30.99 -36.40
N GLY A 178 27.51 29.69 -36.53
CA GLY A 178 26.86 28.84 -37.52
C GLY A 178 26.03 27.72 -36.90
N MET A 179 24.97 27.33 -37.61
CA MET A 179 24.17 26.13 -37.33
C MET A 179 24.04 25.30 -38.60
N HIS A 180 24.50 24.05 -38.60
CA HIS A 180 24.18 23.09 -39.65
C HIS A 180 22.69 22.76 -39.65
N SER A 181 22.08 22.69 -40.83
CA SER A 181 20.66 22.33 -40.98
C SER A 181 20.44 21.61 -42.30
N ASN A 182 19.80 20.44 -42.25
CA ASN A 182 19.20 19.81 -43.41
C ASN A 182 17.70 20.12 -43.45
N VAL A 183 17.19 20.51 -44.61
CA VAL A 183 15.77 20.69 -44.91
C VAL A 183 15.31 19.53 -45.79
N SER A 184 14.10 19.02 -45.54
CA SER A 184 13.44 17.98 -46.32
C SER A 184 12.01 18.41 -46.64
N SER A 185 11.30 17.64 -47.46
CA SER A 185 9.86 17.83 -47.74
C SER A 185 9.47 19.18 -48.36
N VAL A 186 10.42 19.89 -48.96
CA VAL A 186 10.19 21.10 -49.77
C VAL A 186 10.11 20.76 -51.26
N ALA A 187 9.46 21.61 -52.06
CA ALA A 187 9.33 21.42 -53.51
C ALA A 187 10.48 22.08 -54.28
N VAL A 188 10.91 23.27 -53.86
CA VAL A 188 11.98 24.07 -54.48
C VAL A 188 12.82 24.77 -53.41
N GLU A 189 14.02 25.22 -53.76
CA GLU A 189 14.93 25.88 -52.80
C GLU A 189 14.34 27.19 -52.24
N GLN A 190 13.50 27.88 -53.02
CA GLN A 190 12.78 29.10 -52.61
C GLN A 190 11.72 28.85 -51.53
N ASN A 191 11.46 27.60 -51.12
CA ASN A 191 10.66 27.30 -49.93
C ASN A 191 11.42 27.59 -48.61
N ILE A 192 12.74 27.85 -48.66
CA ILE A 192 13.55 28.26 -47.52
C ILE A 192 13.74 29.78 -47.57
N ASP A 193 12.97 30.54 -46.79
CA ASP A 193 13.31 31.94 -46.52
C ASP A 193 14.29 32.01 -45.35
N SER A 194 15.37 32.74 -45.56
CA SER A 194 16.41 33.03 -44.56
C SER A 194 16.98 34.44 -44.72
N LYS A 195 16.39 35.27 -45.60
CA LYS A 195 16.93 36.56 -46.05
C LYS A 195 18.41 36.50 -46.49
N GLY A 196 18.83 35.34 -47.01
CA GLY A 196 20.20 35.05 -47.46
C GLY A 196 21.15 34.52 -46.38
N ALA A 197 20.67 34.19 -45.18
CA ALA A 197 21.48 33.61 -44.09
C ALA A 197 21.76 32.11 -44.26
N PHE A 198 20.92 31.36 -44.99
CA PHE A 198 21.11 29.93 -45.24
C PHE A 198 21.97 29.68 -46.48
N VAL A 199 23.17 29.13 -46.27
CA VAL A 199 24.13 28.75 -47.30
C VAL A 199 24.02 27.26 -47.59
N LYS A 200 23.48 26.92 -48.76
CA LYS A 200 23.38 25.54 -49.26
C LYS A 200 24.77 24.92 -49.48
N LYS A 201 25.00 23.74 -48.90
CA LYS A 201 26.13 22.83 -49.20
C LYS A 201 25.80 21.90 -50.36
N SER A 202 24.61 21.30 -50.36
CA SER A 202 24.15 20.37 -51.42
C SER A 202 22.62 20.31 -51.48
N ALA A 203 22.06 19.92 -52.63
CA ALA A 203 20.67 19.52 -52.77
C ALA A 203 20.56 18.17 -53.49
N THR A 204 19.51 17.41 -53.22
CA THR A 204 19.26 16.09 -53.83
C THR A 204 17.76 15.86 -53.96
N SER A 205 17.31 15.46 -55.16
CA SER A 205 15.91 15.12 -55.39
C SER A 205 15.56 13.76 -54.78
N ARG A 206 14.46 13.73 -54.01
CA ARG A 206 13.89 12.54 -53.37
C ARG A 206 12.51 12.26 -53.95
N SER A 207 12.37 11.12 -54.63
CA SER A 207 11.06 10.53 -54.95
C SER A 207 10.36 10.07 -53.67
N PHE A 208 9.09 10.40 -53.50
CA PHE A 208 8.25 9.88 -52.41
C PHE A 208 7.01 9.20 -53.00
N GLY A 209 6.98 7.86 -52.94
CA GLY A 209 6.05 7.05 -53.71
C GLY A 209 6.17 7.26 -55.23
N ASN A 210 5.17 6.82 -55.97
CA ASN A 210 5.23 6.74 -57.44
C ASN A 210 4.92 8.06 -58.18
N LYS A 211 4.68 9.18 -57.47
CA LYS A 211 4.13 10.42 -58.09
C LYS A 211 4.65 11.75 -57.54
N LEU A 212 5.45 11.77 -56.46
CA LEU A 212 5.89 13.02 -55.82
C LEU A 212 7.42 13.15 -55.85
N GLN A 213 7.91 14.36 -56.14
CA GLN A 213 9.32 14.75 -56.00
C GLN A 213 9.44 15.80 -54.90
N THR A 214 10.46 15.68 -54.05
CA THR A 214 10.84 16.68 -53.04
C THR A 214 12.35 16.91 -53.09
N LEU A 215 12.84 18.02 -52.52
CA LEU A 215 14.27 18.24 -52.32
C LEU A 215 14.65 17.94 -50.86
N ASP A 216 15.74 17.21 -50.70
CA ASP A 216 16.58 17.29 -49.51
C ASP A 216 17.67 18.33 -49.76
N ILE A 217 17.82 19.32 -48.88
CA ILE A 217 18.79 20.41 -48.99
C ILE A 217 19.62 20.44 -47.72
N ASP A 218 20.93 20.25 -47.84
CA ASP A 218 21.87 20.38 -46.72
C ASP A 218 22.58 21.73 -46.78
N GLY A 219 22.81 22.36 -45.62
CA GLY A 219 23.45 23.67 -45.57
C GLY A 219 23.75 24.16 -44.15
N VAL A 220 24.02 25.45 -44.08
CA VAL A 220 24.41 26.18 -42.87
C VAL A 220 23.56 27.44 -42.76
N LEU A 221 22.89 27.65 -41.63
CA LEU A 221 22.35 28.95 -41.26
C LEU A 221 23.46 29.74 -40.54
N MET A 222 23.88 30.87 -41.13
CA MET A 222 24.83 31.79 -40.51
C MET A 222 24.08 32.88 -39.75
N LEU A 223 24.24 32.92 -38.42
CA LEU A 223 23.58 33.89 -37.55
C LEU A 223 24.46 35.13 -37.32
N LYS A 224 23.80 36.28 -37.14
CA LYS A 224 24.40 37.58 -36.82
C LYS A 224 23.78 38.14 -35.54
N GLU A 225 24.45 39.14 -34.95
CA GLU A 225 23.90 39.90 -33.82
C GLU A 225 22.49 40.45 -34.11
N GLY A 226 21.58 40.32 -33.16
CA GLY A 226 20.17 40.73 -33.28
C GLY A 226 19.27 39.65 -33.88
N LYS A 227 18.23 40.08 -34.61
CA LYS A 227 17.15 39.22 -35.11
C LYS A 227 17.50 38.55 -36.44
N ASN A 228 17.46 37.23 -36.46
CA ASN A 228 17.60 36.38 -37.64
C ASN A 228 16.29 35.60 -37.84
N GLU A 229 15.87 35.39 -39.09
CA GLU A 229 14.62 34.71 -39.43
C GLU A 229 14.91 33.54 -40.39
N TYR A 230 14.29 32.39 -40.15
CA TYR A 230 14.46 31.16 -40.93
C TYR A 230 13.11 30.44 -41.01
N ALA A 231 12.46 30.51 -42.17
CA ALA A 231 11.15 29.93 -42.41
C ALA A 231 11.22 28.87 -43.51
N ILE A 232 10.65 27.69 -43.24
CA ILE A 232 10.63 26.55 -44.16
C ILE A 232 9.19 26.24 -44.53
N THR A 233 8.82 26.43 -45.80
CA THR A 233 7.50 26.08 -46.34
C THR A 233 7.50 24.65 -46.87
N PHE A 234 6.97 23.71 -46.10
CA PHE A 234 6.84 22.32 -46.51
C PHE A 234 5.69 22.12 -47.51
N MET A 235 5.85 21.15 -48.42
CA MET A 235 4.77 20.72 -49.32
C MET A 235 3.86 19.71 -48.62
N GLN A 236 4.40 18.57 -48.22
CA GLN A 236 3.76 17.52 -47.42
C GLN A 236 4.87 16.69 -46.74
N PRO A 237 4.61 15.94 -45.65
CA PRO A 237 5.67 15.12 -45.04
C PRO A 237 6.13 14.03 -46.02
N THR A 238 7.45 13.86 -46.14
CA THR A 238 8.12 12.87 -47.02
C THR A 238 9.34 12.21 -46.38
N VAL A 239 9.53 12.39 -45.07
CA VAL A 239 10.46 11.63 -44.25
C VAL A 239 9.65 10.57 -43.51
N VAL A 240 9.67 9.33 -44.00
CA VAL A 240 8.91 8.22 -43.40
C VAL A 240 9.25 8.11 -41.91
N ASN A 241 8.24 8.18 -41.05
CA ASN A 241 8.42 7.95 -39.63
C ASN A 241 8.38 6.44 -39.36
N THR A 242 9.51 5.87 -38.93
CA THR A 242 9.62 4.43 -38.62
C THR A 242 8.90 4.05 -37.34
N ASN A 243 8.52 5.02 -36.50
CA ASN A 243 7.78 4.80 -35.28
C ASN A 243 6.30 4.52 -35.60
N GLN A 244 5.78 3.37 -35.19
CA GLN A 244 4.34 3.12 -35.14
C GLN A 244 3.88 3.16 -33.67
N ALA A 245 2.59 3.43 -33.42
CA ALA A 245 2.05 3.46 -32.06
C ALA A 245 2.03 2.02 -31.53
N GLY A 246 2.89 1.71 -30.56
CA GLY A 246 3.18 0.34 -30.19
C GLY A 246 3.92 -0.45 -31.29
N GLU A 247 4.91 0.14 -31.97
CA GLU A 247 6.07 -0.63 -32.47
C GLU A 247 7.33 -0.29 -31.65
N ASP A 248 7.45 -0.94 -30.51
CA ASP A 248 8.75 -1.33 -29.96
C ASP A 248 9.45 -2.32 -30.91
N ASN A 249 10.72 -2.65 -30.65
CA ASN A 249 11.26 -3.91 -31.17
C ASN A 249 10.44 -5.10 -30.61
N GLU A 250 9.98 -5.01 -29.35
CA GLU A 250 9.01 -5.94 -28.74
C GLU A 250 7.68 -6.03 -29.50
N ALA A 251 7.35 -5.09 -30.40
CA ALA A 251 6.09 -5.07 -31.14
C ALA A 251 6.19 -5.21 -32.67
N LYS A 252 7.42 -5.36 -33.18
CA LYS A 252 7.63 -6.28 -34.31
C LYS A 252 7.52 -7.74 -33.86
N GLU A 253 7.96 -8.05 -32.64
CA GLU A 253 7.67 -9.34 -32.02
C GLU A 253 6.15 -9.48 -31.73
N ASP A 254 5.49 -8.47 -31.14
CA ASP A 254 4.05 -8.48 -30.81
C ASP A 254 3.12 -8.68 -32.03
N LYS A 255 3.55 -8.41 -33.27
CA LYS A 255 2.74 -8.82 -34.45
C LYS A 255 2.64 -10.34 -34.58
N ASP A 256 3.73 -11.06 -34.31
CA ASP A 256 3.81 -12.52 -34.40
C ASP A 256 3.58 -13.25 -33.05
N LEU A 257 3.59 -12.54 -31.91
CA LEU A 257 3.37 -13.15 -30.58
C LEU A 257 1.95 -13.72 -30.38
N PRO A 258 1.77 -14.79 -29.57
CA PRO A 258 0.44 -15.33 -29.22
C PRO A 258 -0.47 -14.33 -28.47
N PRO A 259 -1.81 -14.52 -28.48
CA PRO A 259 -2.76 -13.64 -27.79
C PRO A 259 -2.46 -13.43 -26.30
N GLY A 260 -2.00 -14.47 -25.59
CA GLY A 260 -1.63 -14.36 -24.17
C GLY A 260 -0.45 -13.43 -23.91
N ALA A 261 0.57 -13.46 -24.78
CA ALA A 261 1.74 -12.58 -24.67
C ALA A 261 1.36 -11.10 -24.88
N LYS A 262 0.51 -10.82 -25.87
CA LYS A 262 -0.08 -9.50 -26.14
C LYS A 262 -0.81 -8.93 -24.92
N LEU A 263 -1.54 -9.79 -24.20
CA LEU A 263 -2.27 -9.43 -22.99
C LEU A 263 -1.31 -9.18 -21.82
N ILE A 264 -0.30 -10.03 -21.61
CA ILE A 264 0.76 -9.81 -20.62
C ILE A 264 1.52 -8.50 -20.88
N ALA A 265 1.87 -8.20 -22.12
CA ALA A 265 2.63 -7.01 -22.50
C ALA A 265 1.90 -5.69 -22.17
N ARG A 266 0.57 -5.74 -22.07
CA ARG A 266 -0.32 -4.61 -21.75
C ARG A 266 -0.83 -4.64 -20.31
N SER A 267 -0.31 -5.55 -19.49
CA SER A 267 -0.67 -5.76 -18.10
C SER A 267 0.47 -5.39 -17.15
N ASP A 268 0.14 -5.06 -15.91
CA ASP A 268 1.09 -4.89 -14.81
C ASP A 268 1.75 -6.21 -14.36
N CYS A 269 1.45 -7.34 -14.99
CA CYS A 269 2.25 -8.57 -14.93
C CYS A 269 3.77 -8.32 -15.16
N LYS A 270 4.12 -7.41 -16.09
CA LYS A 270 5.51 -6.95 -16.34
C LYS A 270 6.13 -6.14 -15.19
N THR A 271 5.39 -5.83 -14.12
CA THR A 271 5.96 -5.23 -12.89
C THR A 271 6.69 -6.26 -12.04
N CYS A 272 6.23 -7.52 -12.06
CA CYS A 272 6.65 -8.57 -11.13
C CYS A 272 7.37 -9.74 -11.80
N HIS A 273 7.18 -9.92 -13.10
CA HIS A 273 7.65 -11.08 -13.86
C HIS A 273 8.38 -10.67 -15.13
N ASN A 274 9.19 -11.58 -15.65
CA ASN A 274 9.92 -11.49 -16.90
C ASN A 274 9.91 -12.87 -17.58
N GLU A 275 10.12 -12.96 -18.89
CA GLU A 275 10.09 -14.24 -19.61
C GLU A 275 11.08 -15.28 -19.06
N LYS A 276 12.33 -14.86 -18.79
CA LYS A 276 13.48 -15.76 -18.54
C LYS A 276 14.28 -15.44 -17.29
N VAL A 277 13.98 -14.33 -16.61
CA VAL A 277 14.72 -13.85 -15.43
C VAL A 277 13.79 -13.81 -14.23
N LYS A 278 14.13 -14.53 -13.16
CA LYS A 278 13.49 -14.38 -11.85
C LYS A 278 13.72 -12.95 -11.34
N THR A 279 12.66 -12.27 -10.90
CA THR A 279 12.72 -10.88 -10.44
C THR A 279 12.01 -10.70 -9.10
N VAL A 280 10.88 -10.01 -9.01
CA VAL A 280 10.03 -10.00 -7.79
C VAL A 280 9.30 -11.34 -7.66
N GLY A 281 8.77 -11.87 -8.77
CA GLY A 281 8.25 -13.21 -8.91
C GLY A 281 9.17 -14.12 -9.75
N PRO A 282 8.79 -15.40 -9.95
CA PRO A 282 9.44 -16.30 -10.90
C PRO A 282 9.31 -15.77 -12.34
N SER A 283 10.19 -16.23 -13.22
CA SER A 283 10.05 -16.04 -14.66
C SER A 283 8.89 -16.86 -15.25
N TYR A 284 8.43 -16.50 -16.45
CA TYR A 284 7.38 -17.26 -17.13
C TYR A 284 7.84 -18.68 -17.52
N VAL A 285 9.12 -18.86 -17.88
CA VAL A 285 9.71 -20.19 -18.11
C VAL A 285 9.72 -21.03 -16.82
N GLU A 286 10.12 -20.48 -15.67
CA GLU A 286 10.04 -21.19 -14.38
C GLU A 286 8.59 -21.61 -14.03
N ILE A 287 7.58 -20.79 -14.37
CA ILE A 287 6.17 -21.16 -14.21
C ILE A 287 5.80 -22.33 -15.13
N ALA A 288 6.22 -22.31 -16.40
CA ALA A 288 5.97 -23.38 -17.35
C ALA A 288 6.59 -24.72 -16.89
N GLU A 289 7.89 -24.70 -16.55
CA GLU A 289 8.64 -25.87 -16.07
C GLU A 289 8.07 -26.50 -14.79
N LYS A 290 7.30 -25.74 -13.98
CA LYS A 290 6.67 -26.21 -12.74
C LYS A 290 5.26 -26.77 -12.92
N TYR A 291 4.53 -26.38 -13.96
CA TYR A 291 3.10 -26.64 -14.10
C TYR A 291 2.75 -27.32 -15.42
N GLU A 292 2.48 -28.63 -15.39
CA GLU A 292 1.98 -29.37 -16.55
C GLU A 292 0.77 -28.68 -17.21
N THR A 293 0.77 -28.58 -18.54
CA THR A 293 -0.31 -27.95 -19.33
C THR A 293 -1.59 -28.80 -19.32
N ASN A 294 -2.40 -28.66 -18.25
CA ASN A 294 -3.67 -29.33 -18.07
C ASN A 294 -4.75 -28.39 -17.49
N ALA A 295 -6.03 -28.76 -17.66
CA ALA A 295 -7.17 -27.90 -17.29
C ALA A 295 -7.29 -27.56 -15.79
N SER A 296 -6.63 -28.30 -14.90
CA SER A 296 -6.56 -27.96 -13.46
C SER A 296 -5.48 -26.90 -13.22
N ASN A 297 -4.29 -27.06 -13.80
CA ASN A 297 -3.19 -26.11 -13.67
C ASN A 297 -3.50 -24.76 -14.35
N LEU A 298 -4.13 -24.76 -15.54
CA LEU A 298 -4.64 -23.54 -16.17
C LEU A 298 -5.57 -22.78 -15.21
N ARG A 299 -6.57 -23.47 -14.63
CA ARG A 299 -7.52 -22.85 -13.68
C ARG A 299 -6.83 -22.35 -12.40
N SER A 300 -5.87 -23.11 -11.88
CA SER A 300 -5.07 -22.74 -10.70
C SER A 300 -4.35 -21.41 -10.93
N LEU A 301 -3.61 -21.31 -12.05
CA LEU A 301 -2.84 -20.12 -12.39
C LEU A 301 -3.75 -18.94 -12.75
N VAL A 302 -4.88 -19.16 -13.42
CA VAL A 302 -5.88 -18.12 -13.68
C VAL A 302 -6.42 -17.53 -12.38
N GLN A 303 -6.82 -18.38 -11.42
CA GLN A 303 -7.32 -17.91 -10.12
C GLN A 303 -6.18 -17.33 -9.26
N LYS A 304 -4.93 -17.80 -9.39
CA LYS A 304 -3.76 -17.20 -8.72
C LYS A 304 -3.47 -15.80 -9.27
N VAL A 305 -3.52 -15.57 -10.59
CA VAL A 305 -3.34 -14.22 -11.17
C VAL A 305 -4.49 -13.30 -10.75
N LYS A 306 -5.74 -13.77 -10.82
CA LYS A 306 -6.93 -13.01 -10.46
C LYS A 306 -6.98 -12.61 -8.98
N ASN A 307 -6.67 -13.53 -8.08
CA ASN A 307 -6.83 -13.36 -6.63
C ASN A 307 -5.51 -13.08 -5.90
N GLY A 308 -4.36 -13.16 -6.59
CA GLY A 308 -3.03 -12.94 -6.04
C GLY A 308 -2.51 -14.10 -5.18
N GLY A 309 -1.54 -13.78 -4.32
CA GLY A 309 -1.09 -14.64 -3.22
C GLY A 309 0.39 -15.02 -3.24
N ASN A 310 0.83 -15.71 -2.18
CA ASN A 310 2.23 -15.99 -1.85
C ASN A 310 2.54 -17.51 -1.85
N GLY A 311 3.66 -17.89 -1.22
CA GLY A 311 4.01 -19.25 -0.79
C GLY A 311 4.72 -20.09 -1.85
N VAL A 312 4.09 -20.25 -3.02
CA VAL A 312 4.48 -21.20 -4.08
C VAL A 312 5.91 -21.03 -4.58
N TRP A 313 6.44 -19.81 -4.55
CA TRP A 313 7.75 -19.42 -5.09
C TRP A 313 8.63 -18.66 -4.08
N GLY A 314 8.21 -18.61 -2.81
CA GLY A 314 8.82 -17.81 -1.75
C GLY A 314 7.79 -17.02 -0.93
N GLN A 315 8.29 -16.17 -0.04
CA GLN A 315 7.46 -15.35 0.85
C GLN A 315 6.81 -14.13 0.16
N VAL A 316 7.38 -13.67 -0.97
CA VAL A 316 6.87 -12.53 -1.73
C VAL A 316 5.45 -12.82 -2.24
N ALA A 317 4.52 -11.90 -1.97
CA ALA A 317 3.15 -12.00 -2.44
C ALA A 317 2.99 -11.39 -3.85
N MET A 318 2.24 -12.09 -4.70
CA MET A 318 1.81 -11.56 -6.00
C MET A 318 0.50 -10.77 -5.83
N THR A 319 0.44 -9.59 -6.45
CA THR A 319 -0.74 -8.72 -6.50
C THR A 319 -1.93 -9.41 -7.16
N ALA A 320 -3.15 -9.09 -6.72
CA ALA A 320 -4.40 -9.63 -7.25
C ALA A 320 -4.91 -8.80 -8.44
N HIS A 321 -5.11 -9.43 -9.59
CA HIS A 321 -5.59 -8.79 -10.81
C HIS A 321 -7.10 -9.02 -10.99
N ALA A 322 -7.89 -8.69 -9.97
CA ALA A 322 -9.33 -8.99 -9.92
C ALA A 322 -10.15 -8.26 -10.99
N ASP A 323 -9.62 -7.14 -11.50
CA ASP A 323 -10.23 -6.32 -12.55
C ASP A 323 -10.01 -6.86 -13.97
N LEU A 324 -9.11 -7.84 -14.16
CA LEU A 324 -8.87 -8.46 -15.47
C LEU A 324 -9.98 -9.47 -15.82
N PRO A 325 -10.49 -9.48 -17.08
CA PRO A 325 -11.41 -10.51 -17.54
C PRO A 325 -10.78 -11.90 -17.46
N GLU A 326 -11.50 -12.87 -16.89
CA GLU A 326 -10.96 -14.22 -16.66
C GLU A 326 -10.58 -14.96 -17.96
N ALA A 327 -11.21 -14.60 -19.09
CA ALA A 327 -10.86 -15.10 -20.42
C ALA A 327 -9.55 -14.50 -20.98
N ASP A 328 -9.16 -13.31 -20.54
CA ASP A 328 -7.88 -12.69 -20.90
C ASP A 328 -6.76 -13.29 -20.04
N ILE A 329 -7.00 -13.45 -18.73
CA ILE A 329 -6.09 -14.17 -17.83
C ILE A 329 -5.85 -15.61 -18.32
N LEU A 330 -6.89 -16.29 -18.80
CA LEU A 330 -6.77 -17.64 -19.38
C LEU A 330 -5.77 -17.67 -20.54
N GLN A 331 -5.90 -16.74 -21.50
CA GLN A 331 -4.96 -16.63 -22.61
C GLN A 331 -3.53 -16.31 -22.14
N MET A 332 -3.36 -15.41 -21.15
CA MET A 332 -2.04 -15.13 -20.56
C MET A 332 -1.39 -16.40 -20.02
N VAL A 333 -2.14 -17.20 -19.25
CA VAL A 333 -1.68 -18.46 -18.64
C VAL A 333 -1.41 -19.53 -19.70
N GLU A 334 -2.26 -19.67 -20.72
CA GLU A 334 -2.04 -20.59 -21.85
C GLU A 334 -0.73 -20.28 -22.59
N TYR A 335 -0.41 -19.00 -22.80
CA TYR A 335 0.88 -18.59 -23.36
C TYR A 335 2.06 -18.90 -22.42
N ILE A 336 1.94 -18.61 -21.12
CA ILE A 336 3.02 -18.90 -20.14
C ILE A 336 3.34 -20.39 -20.15
N LEU A 337 2.34 -21.28 -20.07
CA LEU A 337 2.56 -22.73 -20.06
C LEU A 337 3.09 -23.27 -21.40
N ALA A 338 2.79 -22.60 -22.52
CA ALA A 338 3.36 -22.92 -23.83
C ALA A 338 4.86 -22.57 -23.98
N LEU A 339 5.52 -22.03 -22.94
CA LEU A 339 6.97 -21.80 -22.92
C LEU A 339 7.78 -23.04 -22.48
N ASP A 340 7.15 -24.12 -21.98
CA ASP A 340 7.86 -25.38 -21.71
C ASP A 340 8.19 -26.13 -23.01
N ALA A 341 9.49 -26.18 -23.32
CA ALA A 341 10.06 -26.86 -24.47
C ALA A 341 9.90 -28.40 -24.47
N ASN A 342 9.40 -29.01 -23.39
CA ASN A 342 9.28 -30.47 -23.22
C ASN A 342 7.86 -31.03 -23.44
N THR A 343 6.91 -30.21 -23.92
CA THR A 343 5.48 -30.56 -23.95
C THR A 343 5.12 -31.62 -25.01
N GLU A 344 5.27 -32.91 -24.70
CA GLU A 344 4.57 -34.00 -25.40
C GLU A 344 3.84 -34.99 -24.45
N GLN A 345 2.53 -35.11 -24.68
CA GLN A 345 1.63 -36.22 -24.29
C GLN A 345 1.46 -36.60 -22.80
N LYS A 346 0.22 -36.42 -22.29
CA LYS A 346 -0.67 -37.54 -21.90
C LYS A 346 -2.15 -37.15 -21.92
N SER A 347 -3.01 -38.15 -22.07
CA SER A 347 -4.45 -38.00 -22.38
C SER A 347 -5.37 -38.10 -21.18
N ASP A 348 -6.58 -37.55 -21.30
CA ASP A 348 -7.68 -37.69 -20.33
C ASP A 348 -7.95 -39.14 -19.89
N ALA A 349 -8.20 -39.31 -18.59
CA ALA A 349 -8.76 -40.53 -18.03
C ALA A 349 -10.28 -40.42 -17.91
N GLN A 350 -11.01 -41.46 -18.34
CA GLN A 350 -12.48 -41.49 -18.27
C GLN A 350 -12.99 -41.43 -16.82
N GLN A 351 -13.58 -40.30 -16.42
CA GLN A 351 -14.20 -40.20 -15.09
C GLN A 351 -15.51 -40.99 -15.01
N LYS A 352 -15.66 -41.71 -13.89
CA LYS A 352 -16.85 -42.49 -13.55
C LYS A 352 -17.90 -41.58 -12.91
N VAL A 353 -18.96 -41.23 -13.64
CA VAL A 353 -20.02 -40.35 -13.15
C VAL A 353 -20.86 -41.06 -12.08
N PHE A 354 -20.83 -40.56 -10.84
CA PHE A 354 -21.70 -41.04 -9.77
C PHE A 354 -23.03 -40.25 -9.73
N SER A 355 -24.06 -40.83 -9.13
CA SER A 355 -25.35 -40.18 -8.93
C SER A 355 -25.94 -40.55 -7.58
N PHE A 356 -26.33 -39.56 -6.77
CA PHE A 356 -26.81 -39.74 -5.41
C PHE A 356 -28.12 -39.01 -5.16
N LYS A 357 -29.04 -39.68 -4.45
CA LYS A 357 -30.21 -39.05 -3.84
C LYS A 357 -29.82 -38.46 -2.48
N ALA A 358 -30.51 -37.41 -2.07
CA ALA A 358 -30.35 -36.83 -0.74
C ALA A 358 -30.75 -37.83 0.35
N ALA A 359 -30.03 -37.80 1.47
CA ALA A 359 -30.30 -38.63 2.64
C ALA A 359 -31.52 -38.13 3.42
N THR A 360 -32.29 -39.05 3.97
CA THR A 360 -33.44 -38.73 4.84
C THR A 360 -32.95 -38.25 6.21
N ILE A 361 -33.08 -36.94 6.46
CA ILE A 361 -32.76 -36.35 7.77
C ILE A 361 -34.00 -36.41 8.66
N ALA A 362 -33.92 -37.17 9.76
CA ALA A 362 -35.07 -37.40 10.66
C ALA A 362 -35.48 -36.17 11.50
N ASP A 363 -34.54 -35.26 11.77
CA ASP A 363 -34.79 -33.96 12.42
C ASP A 363 -33.82 -32.93 11.84
N THR A 364 -34.35 -31.93 11.14
CA THR A 364 -33.56 -30.85 10.54
C THR A 364 -33.20 -29.74 11.52
N ASN A 365 -33.86 -29.65 12.68
CA ASN A 365 -33.50 -28.70 13.74
C ASN A 365 -32.26 -29.15 14.51
N ALA A 366 -31.96 -30.45 14.49
CA ALA A 366 -30.73 -31.03 15.00
C ALA A 366 -29.49 -30.81 14.09
N LEU A 367 -29.63 -30.10 12.96
CA LEU A 367 -28.50 -29.78 12.09
C LEU A 367 -27.85 -28.45 12.48
N LEU A 368 -26.53 -28.48 12.68
CA LEU A 368 -25.70 -27.32 12.99
C LEU A 368 -24.68 -27.07 11.86
N PRO A 369 -24.29 -25.82 11.55
CA PRO A 369 -23.34 -25.51 10.48
C PRO A 369 -21.93 -26.08 10.72
N GLY A 370 -21.13 -26.17 9.66
CA GLY A 370 -19.78 -26.72 9.70
C GLY A 370 -19.75 -28.24 9.85
N SER A 371 -18.55 -28.82 9.93
CA SER A 371 -18.32 -30.27 9.88
C SER A 371 -17.41 -30.76 11.01
N ILE A 372 -17.72 -31.93 11.56
CA ILE A 372 -17.01 -32.52 12.70
C ILE A 372 -15.64 -32.96 12.22
N THR A 373 -14.60 -32.31 12.72
CA THR A 373 -13.22 -32.44 12.25
C THR A 373 -12.34 -32.92 13.39
N ARG A 374 -11.46 -33.90 13.10
CA ARG A 374 -10.59 -34.57 14.07
C ARG A 374 -9.18 -34.68 13.50
N ILE A 375 -8.17 -34.28 14.27
CA ILE A 375 -6.77 -34.30 13.87
C ILE A 375 -5.99 -35.33 14.69
N TYR A 376 -5.05 -36.03 14.06
CA TYR A 376 -4.17 -37.01 14.70
C TYR A 376 -2.72 -36.80 14.25
N ASN A 377 -1.77 -36.84 15.18
CA ASN A 377 -0.35 -36.92 14.81
C ASN A 377 -0.07 -38.25 14.09
N ILE A 378 0.83 -38.20 13.10
CA ILE A 378 1.26 -39.33 12.26
C ILE A 378 2.79 -39.45 12.26
N PRO A 379 3.38 -40.59 11.86
CA PRO A 379 4.83 -40.72 11.74
C PRO A 379 5.42 -39.76 10.70
N PRO A 380 6.63 -39.20 10.93
CA PRO A 380 7.36 -38.41 9.92
C PRO A 380 7.66 -39.14 8.61
N THR A 381 7.51 -40.46 8.58
CA THR A 381 7.72 -41.33 7.41
C THR A 381 6.43 -41.62 6.63
N THR A 382 5.31 -40.97 6.96
CA THR A 382 4.05 -41.15 6.22
C THR A 382 4.14 -40.51 4.83
N GLN A 383 3.71 -41.25 3.81
CA GLN A 383 3.74 -40.86 2.38
C GLN A 383 2.36 -40.95 1.71
N THR A 384 1.35 -41.44 2.43
CA THR A 384 -0.05 -41.59 1.99
C THR A 384 -0.99 -41.51 3.19
N LEU A 385 -2.26 -41.23 2.97
CA LEU A 385 -3.31 -41.11 3.99
C LEU A 385 -3.34 -42.33 4.94
N PRO A 386 -2.94 -42.17 6.22
CA PRO A 386 -2.84 -43.30 7.13
C PRO A 386 -4.20 -43.67 7.70
N SER A 387 -4.44 -44.98 7.86
CA SER A 387 -5.62 -45.47 8.57
C SER A 387 -5.56 -45.13 10.06
N VAL A 388 -6.65 -44.61 10.62
CA VAL A 388 -6.77 -44.32 12.06
C VAL A 388 -7.13 -45.63 12.79
N PRO A 389 -6.31 -46.11 13.74
CA PRO A 389 -6.65 -47.30 14.52
C PRO A 389 -7.91 -47.09 15.36
N ALA A 390 -8.78 -48.10 15.42
CA ALA A 390 -9.99 -48.06 16.23
C ALA A 390 -9.65 -47.75 17.70
N GLY A 391 -10.22 -46.66 18.23
CA GLY A 391 -9.97 -46.20 19.60
C GLY A 391 -8.81 -45.21 19.79
N LYS A 392 -8.04 -44.87 18.74
CA LYS A 392 -7.07 -43.75 18.82
C LYS A 392 -7.83 -42.44 19.08
N LYS A 393 -7.47 -41.70 20.13
CA LYS A 393 -8.02 -40.35 20.39
C LYS A 393 -7.36 -39.31 19.47
N PRO A 394 -8.09 -38.29 18.99
CA PRO A 394 -7.49 -37.17 18.27
C PRO A 394 -6.71 -36.25 19.22
N VAL A 395 -5.77 -35.47 18.67
CA VAL A 395 -4.99 -34.45 19.39
C VAL A 395 -5.71 -33.09 19.42
N GLN A 396 -6.54 -32.82 18.41
CA GLN A 396 -7.46 -31.69 18.35
C GLN A 396 -8.76 -32.16 17.69
N ALA A 397 -9.91 -31.68 18.15
CA ALA A 397 -11.21 -32.00 17.58
C ALA A 397 -12.20 -30.84 17.77
N GLY A 398 -13.22 -30.76 16.92
CA GLY A 398 -14.21 -29.68 16.98
C GLY A 398 -15.00 -29.57 15.67
N ILE A 399 -15.60 -28.41 15.44
CA ILE A 399 -16.34 -28.09 14.23
C ILE A 399 -15.49 -27.17 13.35
N LYS A 400 -15.30 -27.52 12.08
CA LYS A 400 -14.68 -26.66 11.06
C LYS A 400 -15.77 -26.06 10.18
N ASN A 401 -15.76 -24.73 10.01
CA ASN A 401 -16.81 -24.01 9.28
C ASN A 401 -16.83 -24.33 7.77
N ASN A 402 -15.66 -24.30 7.14
CA ASN A 402 -15.40 -24.60 5.73
C ASN A 402 -13.91 -24.99 5.56
N PHE A 403 -13.55 -25.51 4.39
CA PHE A 403 -12.16 -25.85 4.05
C PHE A 403 -11.71 -24.87 2.98
N ASP A 404 -11.20 -23.73 3.43
CA ASP A 404 -10.71 -22.60 2.65
C ASP A 404 -9.25 -22.39 3.05
N ASN A 405 -8.32 -22.49 2.10
CA ASN A 405 -6.87 -22.35 2.26
C ASN A 405 -6.35 -22.68 3.69
N ILE A 406 -6.26 -23.97 4.05
CA ILE A 406 -5.62 -24.37 5.31
C ILE A 406 -4.09 -24.26 5.18
N ASP A 407 -3.58 -23.03 5.18
CA ASP A 407 -2.15 -22.68 5.28
C ASP A 407 -1.57 -22.95 6.69
N GLY A 408 -2.42 -23.35 7.64
CA GLY A 408 -2.05 -23.74 8.98
C GLY A 408 -2.01 -22.61 10.01
N ALA A 409 -2.30 -21.37 9.64
CA ALA A 409 -2.68 -20.34 10.62
C ALA A 409 -3.90 -20.78 11.46
N GLU A 410 -4.71 -21.70 10.91
CA GLU A 410 -5.88 -22.32 11.56
C GLU A 410 -5.58 -23.39 12.62
N PHE A 411 -4.35 -23.91 12.72
CA PHE A 411 -4.03 -25.04 13.59
C PHE A 411 -2.85 -24.81 14.55
N ALA A 412 -2.42 -23.54 14.67
CA ALA A 412 -1.36 -23.09 15.57
C ALA A 412 -0.06 -23.91 15.46
N ASP A 413 0.27 -24.72 16.46
CA ASP A 413 1.54 -25.46 16.55
C ASP A 413 1.66 -26.64 15.57
N LEU A 414 0.61 -26.99 14.83
CA LEU A 414 0.63 -28.07 13.83
C LEU A 414 1.31 -27.60 12.53
N THR A 415 2.64 -27.62 12.52
CA THR A 415 3.44 -27.37 11.29
C THR A 415 3.30 -28.53 10.31
N ASP A 416 3.69 -29.73 10.75
CA ASP A 416 3.89 -30.93 9.92
C ASP A 416 3.40 -32.21 10.62
N HIS A 417 3.46 -33.35 9.94
CA HIS A 417 3.24 -34.69 10.52
C HIS A 417 1.87 -34.87 11.22
N PHE A 418 0.79 -34.37 10.62
CA PHE A 418 -0.58 -34.58 11.09
C PHE A 418 -1.53 -35.10 10.00
N SER A 419 -2.65 -35.70 10.40
CA SER A 419 -3.75 -36.07 9.51
C SER A 419 -5.09 -35.58 10.04
N LEU A 420 -5.94 -35.12 9.13
CA LEU A 420 -7.24 -34.50 9.38
C LEU A 420 -8.34 -35.37 8.77
N PHE A 421 -9.38 -35.62 9.57
CA PHE A 421 -10.59 -36.35 9.17
C PHE A 421 -11.82 -35.52 9.52
N ALA A 422 -12.54 -35.08 8.49
CA ALA A 422 -13.77 -34.33 8.63
C ALA A 422 -14.98 -35.10 8.08
N GLU A 423 -16.13 -34.97 8.75
CA GLU A 423 -17.39 -35.58 8.32
C GLU A 423 -18.59 -34.67 8.56
N GLY A 424 -19.61 -34.79 7.71
CA GLY A 424 -20.82 -33.99 7.79
C GLY A 424 -21.81 -34.27 6.66
N LEU A 425 -22.65 -33.27 6.39
CA LEU A 425 -23.67 -33.25 5.36
C LEU A 425 -23.47 -32.01 4.48
N ILE A 426 -23.39 -32.21 3.16
CA ILE A 426 -23.42 -31.11 2.18
C ILE A 426 -24.87 -30.85 1.78
N LYS A 427 -25.33 -29.61 1.92
CA LYS A 427 -26.68 -29.17 1.56
C LYS A 427 -26.70 -28.71 0.10
N VAL A 428 -27.46 -29.42 -0.72
CA VAL A 428 -27.67 -29.20 -2.15
C VAL A 428 -29.01 -28.49 -2.35
N ASP A 429 -28.99 -27.20 -2.72
CA ASP A 429 -30.20 -26.37 -2.86
C ASP A 429 -30.88 -26.47 -4.24
N LYS A 430 -30.12 -26.89 -5.25
CA LYS A 430 -30.53 -27.07 -6.65
C LYS A 430 -30.02 -28.44 -7.12
N GLU A 431 -30.86 -29.23 -7.77
CA GLU A 431 -30.43 -30.53 -8.33
C GLU A 431 -29.65 -30.39 -9.65
N GLY A 432 -28.81 -31.37 -9.96
CA GLY A 432 -28.05 -31.46 -11.21
C GLY A 432 -26.64 -32.01 -11.02
N GLU A 433 -25.79 -31.84 -12.04
CA GLU A 433 -24.37 -32.20 -11.97
C GLU A 433 -23.60 -31.13 -11.18
N TYR A 434 -22.91 -31.58 -10.13
CA TYR A 434 -21.91 -30.83 -9.38
C TYR A 434 -20.52 -31.35 -9.74
N THR A 435 -19.55 -30.46 -9.89
CA THR A 435 -18.12 -30.84 -9.93
C THR A 435 -17.50 -30.45 -8.60
N PHE A 436 -17.09 -31.43 -7.79
CA PHE A 436 -16.30 -31.17 -6.59
C PHE A 436 -14.83 -31.06 -6.97
N GLU A 437 -14.06 -30.30 -6.19
CA GLU A 437 -12.62 -30.08 -6.39
C GLU A 437 -11.95 -30.00 -5.02
N ILE A 438 -10.86 -30.75 -4.83
CA ILE A 438 -9.95 -30.59 -3.68
C ILE A 438 -8.61 -30.11 -4.18
N TRP A 439 -8.05 -29.13 -3.48
CA TRP A 439 -6.65 -28.75 -3.54
C TRP A 439 -5.97 -29.21 -2.26
N SER A 440 -4.81 -29.86 -2.36
CA SER A 440 -4.00 -30.22 -1.19
C SER A 440 -2.51 -30.29 -1.48
N ASP A 441 -1.72 -29.87 -0.49
CA ASP A 441 -0.27 -30.08 -0.38
C ASP A 441 -0.08 -31.30 0.53
N ASP A 442 0.54 -32.36 0.04
CA ASP A 442 0.36 -33.74 0.48
C ASP A 442 -1.12 -34.23 0.43
N GLY A 443 -1.35 -35.51 0.77
CA GLY A 443 -2.46 -36.27 0.21
C GLY A 443 -3.85 -36.08 0.84
N SER A 444 -4.90 -36.17 0.01
CA SER A 444 -6.32 -36.00 0.42
C SER A 444 -7.33 -36.87 -0.36
N LYS A 445 -8.51 -37.13 0.22
CA LYS A 445 -9.63 -37.88 -0.41
C LYS A 445 -11.00 -37.29 -0.09
N LEU A 446 -11.90 -37.24 -1.09
CA LEU A 446 -13.32 -36.93 -0.92
C LEU A 446 -14.18 -38.18 -1.02
N PHE A 447 -15.10 -38.35 -0.08
CA PHE A 447 -16.16 -39.34 -0.16
C PHE A 447 -17.54 -38.67 -0.10
N LEU A 448 -18.49 -39.13 -0.92
CA LEU A 448 -19.92 -38.82 -0.84
C LEU A 448 -20.71 -40.13 -0.75
N HIS A 449 -21.63 -40.24 0.22
CA HIS A 449 -22.38 -41.48 0.49
C HIS A 449 -21.46 -42.72 0.58
N ASP A 450 -20.33 -42.57 1.26
CA ASP A 450 -19.25 -43.56 1.41
C ASP A 450 -18.62 -44.08 0.09
N GLN A 451 -18.90 -43.45 -1.05
CA GLN A 451 -18.17 -43.67 -2.31
C GLN A 451 -17.03 -42.66 -2.44
N LEU A 452 -15.84 -43.14 -2.84
CA LEU A 452 -14.68 -42.30 -3.17
C LEU A 452 -14.94 -41.53 -4.47
N ILE A 453 -14.91 -40.20 -4.41
CA ILE A 453 -15.21 -39.29 -5.52
C ILE A 453 -13.94 -38.61 -6.06
N ILE A 454 -13.02 -38.28 -5.16
CA ILE A 454 -11.72 -37.66 -5.48
C ILE A 454 -10.65 -38.40 -4.69
N ASP A 455 -9.62 -38.86 -5.39
CA ASP A 455 -8.40 -39.39 -4.79
C ASP A 455 -7.22 -38.50 -5.25
N ASN A 456 -6.57 -37.86 -4.28
CA ASN A 456 -5.37 -37.06 -4.44
C ASN A 456 -4.35 -37.49 -3.36
N ASP A 457 -4.11 -38.79 -3.21
CA ASP A 457 -3.23 -39.34 -2.19
C ASP A 457 -1.77 -39.45 -2.65
N GLY A 458 -0.85 -39.33 -1.69
CA GLY A 458 0.60 -39.27 -1.94
C GLY A 458 1.27 -38.13 -1.16
N ALA A 459 2.59 -38.02 -1.31
CA ALA A 459 3.35 -36.84 -0.92
C ALA A 459 3.66 -36.01 -2.17
N HIS A 460 3.25 -34.75 -2.19
CA HIS A 460 3.34 -33.86 -3.37
C HIS A 460 3.09 -32.40 -3.02
N GLY A 461 3.57 -31.46 -3.84
CA GLY A 461 3.21 -30.04 -3.74
C GLY A 461 1.69 -29.78 -3.82
N THR A 462 1.23 -28.56 -3.51
CA THR A 462 -0.19 -28.16 -3.66
C THR A 462 -0.73 -28.48 -5.06
N VAL A 463 -1.60 -29.48 -5.18
CA VAL A 463 -2.19 -29.97 -6.44
C VAL A 463 -3.72 -30.10 -6.32
N GLY A 464 -4.42 -29.80 -7.41
CA GLY A 464 -5.88 -29.89 -7.52
C GLY A 464 -6.36 -31.18 -8.21
N LYS A 465 -7.41 -31.80 -7.69
CA LYS A 465 -8.17 -32.89 -8.35
C LYS A 465 -9.67 -32.61 -8.26
N PHE A 466 -10.41 -33.07 -9.26
CA PHE A 466 -11.86 -32.85 -9.37
C PHE A 466 -12.62 -34.15 -9.64
N GLY A 467 -13.91 -34.19 -9.25
CA GLY A 467 -14.79 -35.33 -9.48
C GLY A 467 -16.24 -34.90 -9.72
N LYS A 468 -16.86 -35.42 -10.78
CA LYS A 468 -18.25 -35.11 -11.18
C LYS A 468 -19.28 -36.05 -10.55
N VAL A 469 -20.35 -35.49 -10.00
CA VAL A 469 -21.45 -36.23 -9.37
C VAL A 469 -22.81 -35.56 -9.65
N SER A 470 -23.84 -36.34 -9.95
CA SER A 470 -25.22 -35.86 -10.01
C SER A 470 -25.89 -35.94 -8.64
N LEU A 471 -26.39 -34.81 -8.12
CA LEU A 471 -27.04 -34.73 -6.80
C LEU A 471 -28.47 -34.20 -6.92
N THR A 472 -29.42 -34.87 -6.25
CA THR A 472 -30.78 -34.32 -6.05
C THR A 472 -30.77 -33.22 -4.97
N LYS A 473 -31.77 -32.35 -4.93
CA LYS A 473 -31.94 -31.39 -3.83
C LYS A 473 -32.06 -32.08 -2.46
N GLY A 474 -31.34 -31.58 -1.45
CA GLY A 474 -31.38 -32.07 -0.06
C GLY A 474 -30.00 -32.17 0.59
N TYR A 475 -29.83 -33.02 1.61
CA TYR A 475 -28.55 -33.19 2.34
C TYR A 475 -27.82 -34.47 1.91
N HIS A 476 -26.50 -34.41 1.72
CA HIS A 476 -25.67 -35.52 1.26
C HIS A 476 -24.52 -35.78 2.24
N PRO A 477 -24.43 -36.96 2.89
CA PRO A 477 -23.30 -37.28 3.76
C PRO A 477 -21.98 -37.29 3.00
N TYR A 478 -20.97 -36.65 3.59
CA TYR A 478 -19.62 -36.59 3.04
C TYR A 478 -18.55 -36.84 4.11
N LYS A 479 -17.38 -37.28 3.65
CA LYS A 479 -16.16 -37.38 4.45
C LYS A 479 -15.00 -36.79 3.65
N LEU A 480 -14.16 -36.01 4.31
CA LEU A 480 -12.92 -35.43 3.78
C LEU A 480 -11.76 -35.97 4.61
N GLN A 481 -10.72 -36.46 3.94
CA GLN A 481 -9.48 -36.94 4.56
C GLN A 481 -8.31 -36.14 4.01
N TYR A 482 -7.34 -35.81 4.86
CA TYR A 482 -6.11 -35.08 4.49
C TYR A 482 -4.94 -35.52 5.38
N PHE A 483 -3.71 -35.49 4.87
CA PHE A 483 -2.51 -35.53 5.71
C PHE A 483 -1.46 -34.53 5.23
N GLN A 484 -0.74 -33.97 6.18
CA GLN A 484 0.48 -33.20 5.98
C GLN A 484 1.67 -34.10 6.33
N GLY A 485 2.46 -34.48 5.33
CA GLY A 485 3.76 -35.12 5.48
C GLY A 485 4.76 -34.09 5.98
N GLY A 486 5.15 -33.13 5.14
CA GLY A 486 5.95 -31.98 5.59
C GLY A 486 6.47 -31.03 4.50
N GLY A 487 6.59 -29.75 4.82
CA GLY A 487 7.07 -28.70 3.91
C GLY A 487 6.08 -27.54 3.75
N GLY A 488 5.53 -27.39 2.54
CA GLY A 488 4.32 -26.58 2.32
C GLY A 488 3.09 -27.29 2.89
N LYS A 489 1.99 -26.58 3.14
CA LYS A 489 0.69 -27.16 3.53
C LYS A 489 -0.45 -26.35 2.93
N TYR A 490 -1.48 -27.06 2.46
CA TYR A 490 -2.68 -26.47 1.87
C TYR A 490 -3.82 -27.48 1.93
N LEU A 491 -5.04 -27.01 2.18
CA LEU A 491 -6.26 -27.78 1.92
C LEU A 491 -7.40 -26.83 1.55
N SER A 492 -8.13 -27.14 0.48
CA SER A 492 -9.38 -26.45 0.10
C SER A 492 -10.39 -27.43 -0.47
N LEU A 493 -11.67 -27.32 -0.11
CA LEU A 493 -12.78 -28.11 -0.66
C LEU A 493 -13.77 -27.17 -1.38
N ASN A 494 -13.82 -27.31 -2.70
CA ASN A 494 -14.58 -26.45 -3.59
C ASN A 494 -15.67 -27.23 -4.32
N TRP A 495 -16.63 -26.51 -4.90
CA TRP A 495 -17.62 -27.07 -5.83
C TRP A 495 -17.96 -26.10 -6.98
N ILE A 496 -18.36 -26.66 -8.11
CA ILE A 496 -19.06 -25.97 -9.21
C ILE A 496 -20.50 -26.47 -9.20
N LYS A 497 -21.46 -25.55 -9.08
CA LYS A 497 -22.90 -25.85 -8.98
C LYS A 497 -23.53 -26.00 -10.38
N PRO A 498 -24.70 -26.67 -10.52
CA PRO A 498 -25.29 -26.96 -11.83
C PRO A 498 -25.59 -25.69 -12.65
N GLY A 499 -24.79 -25.41 -13.68
CA GLY A 499 -24.91 -24.25 -14.56
C GLY A 499 -24.00 -23.07 -14.22
N ASP A 500 -23.21 -23.15 -13.16
CA ASP A 500 -22.21 -22.13 -12.80
C ASP A 500 -20.90 -22.36 -13.57
N LYS A 501 -20.10 -21.31 -13.76
CA LYS A 501 -18.86 -21.34 -14.58
C LYS A 501 -17.56 -21.45 -13.80
N ALA A 502 -17.58 -21.11 -12.52
CA ALA A 502 -16.41 -21.08 -11.64
C ALA A 502 -16.64 -21.98 -10.42
N ALA A 503 -15.55 -22.40 -9.78
CA ALA A 503 -15.60 -23.07 -8.49
C ALA A 503 -15.65 -22.05 -7.36
N GLU A 504 -16.46 -22.33 -6.34
CA GLU A 504 -16.42 -21.63 -5.05
C GLU A 504 -16.02 -22.61 -3.95
N VAL A 505 -15.34 -22.15 -2.90
CA VAL A 505 -15.19 -22.93 -1.66
C VAL A 505 -16.58 -23.24 -1.12
N ILE A 506 -16.84 -24.47 -0.67
CA ILE A 506 -18.18 -24.83 -0.18
C ILE A 506 -18.51 -23.98 1.06
N PRO A 507 -19.55 -23.12 1.00
CA PRO A 507 -19.78 -22.14 2.04
C PRO A 507 -20.34 -22.77 3.31
N ILE A 508 -20.14 -22.08 4.44
CA ILE A 508 -20.59 -22.50 5.78
C ILE A 508 -22.11 -22.76 5.82
N SER A 509 -22.88 -22.04 4.99
CA SER A 509 -24.33 -22.22 4.80
C SER A 509 -24.75 -23.56 4.16
N ASN A 510 -23.78 -24.32 3.65
CA ASN A 510 -23.98 -25.55 2.89
C ASN A 510 -23.20 -26.75 3.46
N LEU A 511 -22.42 -26.57 4.53
CA LEU A 511 -21.85 -27.65 5.33
C LEU A 511 -22.56 -27.74 6.67
N PHE A 512 -23.00 -28.94 7.05
CA PHE A 512 -23.70 -29.21 8.31
C PHE A 512 -23.18 -30.48 8.98
N HIS A 513 -23.47 -30.62 10.27
CA HIS A 513 -23.36 -31.88 11.02
C HIS A 513 -24.58 -32.03 11.93
N ASN A 514 -24.83 -33.26 12.40
CA ASN A 514 -25.88 -33.49 13.40
C ASN A 514 -25.34 -33.14 14.80
N SER A 515 -26.09 -32.38 15.59
CA SER A 515 -25.73 -32.05 16.98
C SER A 515 -25.51 -33.29 17.84
N LYS A 516 -26.26 -34.38 17.60
CA LYS A 516 -26.11 -35.67 18.30
C LYS A 516 -24.87 -36.47 17.87
N SER A 517 -24.15 -36.01 16.83
CA SER A 517 -22.85 -36.57 16.42
C SER A 517 -21.66 -35.82 17.02
N GLN A 518 -21.89 -34.67 17.70
CA GLN A 518 -20.84 -34.01 18.46
C GLN A 518 -20.36 -34.93 19.57
N MET A 519 -19.04 -35.10 19.67
CA MET A 519 -18.41 -35.77 20.81
C MET A 519 -18.32 -34.80 21.99
N ASP A 520 -18.10 -35.32 23.20
CA ASP A 520 -17.64 -34.46 24.30
C ASP A 520 -16.23 -33.95 23.95
N PHE A 521 -16.17 -32.68 23.53
CA PHE A 521 -14.94 -31.98 23.16
C PHE A 521 -14.19 -31.40 24.37
N THR A 522 -14.55 -31.75 25.62
CA THR A 522 -13.82 -31.23 26.80
C THR A 522 -12.34 -31.63 26.77
N GLY A 523 -11.47 -30.61 26.75
CA GLY A 523 -10.02 -30.79 26.65
C GLY A 523 -9.48 -31.03 25.24
N LEU A 524 -10.33 -31.02 24.20
CA LEU A 524 -9.93 -31.17 22.80
C LEU A 524 -10.63 -30.12 21.94
N SER A 525 -9.90 -29.09 21.51
CA SER A 525 -10.40 -28.02 20.64
C SER A 525 -9.55 -27.89 19.38
N LEU A 526 -10.17 -27.71 18.22
CA LEU A 526 -9.52 -27.06 17.07
C LEU A 526 -9.36 -25.57 17.39
N PRO A 527 -8.17 -24.96 17.27
CA PRO A 527 -7.96 -23.54 17.47
C PRO A 527 -8.45 -22.74 16.24
N MET A 528 -9.74 -22.88 15.94
CA MET A 528 -10.44 -22.32 14.77
C MET A 528 -10.05 -20.86 14.48
N ALA A 529 -9.29 -20.67 13.40
CA ALA A 529 -8.92 -19.34 12.93
C ALA A 529 -10.10 -18.62 12.27
N ASN A 530 -10.83 -17.88 13.10
CA ASN A 530 -10.74 -16.45 12.87
C ASN A 530 -9.38 -16.00 13.44
N VAL A 531 -8.28 -16.04 12.66
CA VAL A 531 -7.05 -15.35 13.10
C VAL A 531 -7.42 -13.89 13.23
N SER A 532 -7.41 -13.39 14.46
CA SER A 532 -7.80 -12.01 14.71
C SER A 532 -6.71 -11.08 14.19
N GLN A 533 -6.96 -10.50 13.02
CA GLN A 533 -6.20 -9.36 12.50
C GLN A 533 -6.55 -8.13 13.34
N ILE A 534 -6.02 -8.08 14.56
CA ILE A 534 -6.11 -6.93 15.46
C ILE A 534 -5.25 -5.82 14.86
N PRO A 535 -5.83 -4.67 14.43
CA PRO A 535 -5.06 -3.62 13.78
C PRO A 535 -3.96 -3.09 14.69
N GLY A 536 -2.72 -3.06 14.21
CA GLY A 536 -1.56 -2.65 14.99
C GLY A 536 -0.86 -3.76 15.78
N ASN A 537 -1.35 -5.00 15.71
CA ASN A 537 -0.77 -6.18 16.39
C ASN A 537 -0.51 -7.31 15.38
N LYS A 538 0.71 -7.38 14.83
CA LYS A 538 1.14 -8.19 13.68
C LYS A 538 0.42 -7.92 12.35
N SER A 539 -0.73 -7.23 12.39
CA SER A 539 -1.40 -6.64 11.23
C SER A 539 -1.20 -5.12 11.18
N ALA A 540 -1.29 -4.54 9.99
CA ALA A 540 -1.26 -3.09 9.80
C ALA A 540 -2.37 -2.38 10.61
N LEU A 541 -2.13 -1.11 10.96
CA LEU A 541 -3.20 -0.23 11.44
C LEU A 541 -4.21 0.00 10.29
N THR A 542 -5.49 0.13 10.60
CA THR A 542 -6.55 0.36 9.61
C THR A 542 -7.06 1.80 9.57
N SER A 543 -6.74 2.61 10.58
CA SER A 543 -7.32 3.94 10.83
C SER A 543 -6.28 5.01 11.14
N VAL A 544 -6.73 6.28 11.14
CA VAL A 544 -5.90 7.45 11.48
C VAL A 544 -5.60 7.45 12.98
N HIS A 545 -4.36 7.80 13.34
CA HIS A 545 -3.92 7.92 14.73
C HIS A 545 -4.82 8.90 15.52
N PRO A 546 -5.41 8.51 16.67
CA PRO A 546 -6.47 9.31 17.31
C PRO A 546 -6.04 10.71 17.75
N ALA A 547 -4.74 10.95 17.96
CA ALA A 547 -4.18 12.26 18.29
C ALA A 547 -4.13 13.24 17.11
N PHE A 548 -4.58 12.82 15.92
CA PHE A 548 -4.70 13.66 14.73
C PHE A 548 -6.15 13.69 14.23
N THR A 549 -6.56 14.85 13.72
CA THR A 549 -7.82 15.02 13.00
C THR A 549 -7.52 15.07 11.51
N LEU A 550 -8.06 14.11 10.75
CA LEU A 550 -7.98 14.08 9.30
C LEU A 550 -8.97 15.08 8.69
N THR A 551 -8.50 15.83 7.69
CA THR A 551 -9.29 16.70 6.82
C THR A 551 -8.80 16.55 5.38
N GLN A 552 -9.65 16.72 4.37
CA GLN A 552 -9.19 16.81 2.99
C GLN A 552 -8.48 18.15 2.77
N ALA A 553 -7.41 18.15 1.97
CA ALA A 553 -6.66 19.34 1.55
C ALA A 553 -6.74 19.59 0.04
N ARG A 554 -7.79 19.02 -0.58
CA ARG A 554 -8.19 19.18 -1.98
C ARG A 554 -9.73 19.22 -2.05
N PRO A 555 -10.32 19.91 -3.05
CA PRO A 555 -11.69 19.63 -3.50
C PRO A 555 -11.83 18.18 -3.99
N ASP A 556 -13.06 17.65 -4.03
CA ASP A 556 -13.29 16.26 -4.43
C ASP A 556 -12.98 16.00 -5.92
N ASP A 557 -13.23 16.98 -6.79
CA ASP A 557 -12.97 16.98 -8.24
C ASP A 557 -11.49 17.23 -8.62
N PHE A 558 -10.63 17.53 -7.63
CA PHE A 558 -9.19 17.61 -7.84
C PHE A 558 -8.51 16.32 -7.40
N GLU A 559 -7.88 15.60 -8.33
CA GLU A 559 -7.31 14.25 -8.12
C GLU A 559 -5.76 14.20 -8.28
N PRO A 560 -4.97 14.91 -7.44
CA PRO A 560 -3.53 15.07 -7.66
C PRO A 560 -2.71 13.83 -7.30
N LYS A 561 -1.92 13.33 -8.26
CA LYS A 561 -0.80 12.39 -8.04
C LYS A 561 0.42 13.17 -7.51
N VAL A 562 0.54 13.40 -6.20
CA VAL A 562 1.49 14.39 -5.65
C VAL A 562 2.96 13.91 -5.74
N GLY A 563 3.74 14.58 -6.60
CA GLY A 563 5.18 14.38 -6.77
C GLY A 563 6.05 15.26 -5.86
N GLY A 564 5.56 16.42 -5.43
CA GLY A 564 6.27 17.37 -4.57
C GLY A 564 5.30 18.32 -3.86
N ILE A 565 5.71 18.90 -2.72
CA ILE A 565 4.83 19.71 -1.86
C ILE A 565 5.63 20.71 -0.99
N ASP A 566 5.31 22.00 -1.05
CA ASP A 566 5.87 23.04 -0.19
C ASP A 566 4.91 24.25 -0.06
N PHE A 567 5.23 25.23 0.79
CA PHE A 567 4.40 26.42 1.05
C PHE A 567 5.12 27.72 0.67
N LYS A 568 4.36 28.69 0.15
CA LYS A 568 4.79 30.10 0.07
C LYS A 568 4.64 30.80 1.42
N LYS A 569 5.33 31.94 1.59
CA LYS A 569 5.28 32.75 2.83
C LYS A 569 3.89 33.35 3.09
N ASP A 570 3.05 33.47 2.06
CA ASP A 570 1.64 33.86 2.14
C ASP A 570 0.73 32.72 2.65
N GLY A 571 1.26 31.50 2.84
CA GLY A 571 0.54 30.33 3.31
C GLY A 571 -0.24 29.55 2.24
N ARG A 572 -0.13 29.94 0.95
CA ARG A 572 -0.62 29.12 -0.17
C ARG A 572 0.26 27.89 -0.36
N LEU A 573 -0.37 26.78 -0.68
CA LEU A 573 0.29 25.48 -0.88
C LEU A 573 0.66 25.31 -2.35
N VAL A 574 1.88 24.85 -2.62
CA VAL A 574 2.37 24.51 -3.95
C VAL A 574 2.60 23.00 -4.02
N ILE A 575 2.03 22.34 -5.02
CA ILE A 575 2.32 20.93 -5.33
C ILE A 575 2.79 20.77 -6.77
N SER A 576 3.64 19.78 -7.03
CA SER A 576 3.85 19.23 -8.37
C SER A 576 3.15 17.87 -8.50
N THR A 577 2.73 17.51 -9.71
CA THR A 577 2.01 16.26 -9.97
C THR A 577 2.70 15.34 -10.98
N TRP A 578 2.77 14.05 -10.64
CA TRP A 578 3.32 12.97 -11.46
C TRP A 578 2.20 12.40 -12.34
N ASP A 579 1.80 13.19 -13.32
CA ASP A 579 0.74 12.89 -14.30
C ASP A 579 1.13 13.38 -15.69
N ALA A 580 0.30 13.05 -16.68
CA ALA A 580 0.52 13.42 -18.09
C ALA A 580 0.68 14.92 -18.35
N GLY A 581 0.15 15.78 -17.47
CA GLY A 581 0.27 17.23 -17.55
C GLY A 581 1.55 17.78 -16.92
N GLY A 582 2.32 16.98 -16.18
CA GLY A 582 3.60 17.37 -15.58
C GLY A 582 3.51 18.69 -14.79
N SER A 583 2.43 18.85 -14.03
CA SER A 583 1.92 20.16 -13.63
C SER A 583 2.37 20.63 -12.26
N VAL A 584 2.31 21.94 -12.04
CA VAL A 584 2.45 22.59 -10.73
C VAL A 584 1.19 23.40 -10.45
N TRP A 585 0.67 23.21 -9.24
CA TRP A 585 -0.62 23.77 -8.80
C TRP A 585 -0.43 24.60 -7.54
N MET A 586 -1.11 25.75 -7.50
CA MET A 586 -1.29 26.60 -6.32
C MET A 586 -2.64 26.29 -5.68
N LEU A 587 -2.68 26.14 -4.36
CA LEU A 587 -3.89 25.90 -3.59
C LEU A 587 -4.06 26.94 -2.47
N GLU A 588 -5.24 27.57 -2.44
CA GLU A 588 -5.65 28.54 -1.42
C GLU A 588 -6.50 27.89 -0.32
N ASN A 589 -6.60 28.50 0.86
CA ASN A 589 -7.47 28.11 1.98
C ASN A 589 -7.29 26.68 2.55
N VAL A 590 -6.27 25.93 2.12
CA VAL A 590 -6.00 24.54 2.55
C VAL A 590 -5.76 24.38 4.06
N GLN A 591 -5.50 25.47 4.78
CA GLN A 591 -5.33 25.52 6.24
C GLN A 591 -6.66 25.49 7.00
N SER A 592 -7.78 25.78 6.32
CA SER A 592 -9.13 25.78 6.92
C SER A 592 -9.63 24.40 7.32
N GLY A 593 -9.09 23.33 6.71
CA GLY A 593 -9.60 21.96 6.85
C GLY A 593 -10.97 21.72 6.18
N ASP A 594 -11.47 22.68 5.42
CA ASP A 594 -12.76 22.63 4.72
C ASP A 594 -12.53 22.59 3.19
N PRO A 595 -12.74 21.43 2.54
CA PRO A 595 -12.44 21.28 1.11
C PRO A 595 -13.31 22.18 0.23
N SER A 596 -14.51 22.58 0.67
CA SER A 596 -15.41 23.46 -0.09
C SER A 596 -14.88 24.89 -0.26
N LYS A 597 -13.88 25.28 0.55
CA LYS A 597 -13.24 26.61 0.50
C LYS A 597 -11.93 26.61 -0.30
N ILE A 598 -11.40 25.44 -0.65
CA ILE A 598 -10.10 25.32 -1.31
C ILE A 598 -10.25 25.73 -2.79
N LYS A 599 -9.43 26.68 -3.23
CA LYS A 599 -9.31 27.00 -4.65
C LYS A 599 -8.03 26.39 -5.20
N VAL A 600 -8.08 25.92 -6.44
CA VAL A 600 -6.98 25.24 -7.13
C VAL A 600 -6.69 25.97 -8.43
N LYS A 601 -5.43 26.26 -8.73
CA LYS A 601 -4.98 26.98 -9.92
C LYS A 601 -3.74 26.31 -10.50
N ARG A 602 -3.76 25.90 -11.77
CA ARG A 602 -2.55 25.43 -12.47
C ARG A 602 -1.67 26.65 -12.75
N ILE A 603 -0.43 26.63 -12.30
CA ILE A 603 0.53 27.72 -12.47
C ILE A 603 1.64 27.37 -13.47
N ALA A 604 2.00 26.09 -13.56
CA ALA A 604 2.93 25.56 -14.54
C ALA A 604 2.48 24.19 -15.04
N PHE A 605 2.98 23.79 -16.21
CA PHE A 605 2.72 22.51 -16.87
C PHE A 605 3.95 22.00 -17.62
N GLY A 606 3.91 20.75 -18.08
CA GLY A 606 4.86 20.20 -19.04
C GLY A 606 6.21 19.76 -18.48
N LEU A 607 6.32 19.49 -17.17
CA LEU A 607 7.54 19.01 -16.53
C LEU A 607 7.63 17.47 -16.60
N ALA A 608 8.81 16.93 -16.92
CA ALA A 608 9.08 15.50 -17.01
C ALA A 608 9.26 14.89 -15.61
N GLU A 609 8.25 14.16 -15.14
CA GLU A 609 8.25 13.43 -13.87
C GLU A 609 8.68 14.32 -12.68
N PRO A 610 7.89 15.36 -12.31
CA PRO A 610 8.28 16.37 -11.33
C PRO A 610 8.14 15.86 -9.89
N LEU A 611 8.97 14.87 -9.54
CA LEU A 611 8.99 14.10 -8.29
C LEU A 611 9.76 14.79 -7.15
N GLY A 612 9.89 16.12 -7.22
CA GLY A 612 10.29 16.93 -6.08
C GLY A 612 10.01 18.42 -6.30
N LEU A 613 9.66 19.13 -5.23
CA LEU A 613 9.39 20.57 -5.26
C LEU A 613 9.88 21.23 -3.97
N LYS A 614 10.46 22.43 -4.08
CA LYS A 614 10.82 23.30 -2.96
C LYS A 614 10.40 24.73 -3.25
N VAL A 615 9.95 25.46 -2.22
CA VAL A 615 9.82 26.92 -2.27
C VAL A 615 10.96 27.54 -1.46
N VAL A 616 11.71 28.45 -2.08
CA VAL A 616 12.80 29.19 -1.42
C VAL A 616 12.73 30.65 -1.81
N ASP A 617 12.46 31.52 -0.84
CA ASP A 617 12.12 32.93 -1.05
C ASP A 617 11.00 33.13 -2.08
N ASP A 618 9.90 32.38 -1.89
CA ASP A 618 8.68 32.39 -2.70
C ASP A 618 8.86 32.01 -4.18
N THR A 619 10.11 31.77 -4.60
CA THR A 619 10.51 31.18 -5.87
C THR A 619 10.35 29.66 -5.80
N ILE A 620 9.75 29.06 -6.82
CA ILE A 620 9.50 27.62 -6.88
C ILE A 620 10.64 26.94 -7.65
N PHE A 621 11.15 25.84 -7.10
CA PHE A 621 12.14 24.97 -7.73
C PHE A 621 11.58 23.54 -7.80
N VAL A 622 11.72 22.90 -8.97
CA VAL A 622 11.20 21.55 -9.23
C VAL A 622 12.33 20.62 -9.64
N MET A 623 12.37 19.43 -9.07
CA MET A 623 13.22 18.33 -9.50
C MET A 623 12.46 17.50 -10.55
N GLN A 624 12.99 17.44 -11.76
CA GLN A 624 12.56 16.52 -12.81
C GLN A 624 13.54 15.35 -12.90
N LYS A 625 13.20 14.28 -13.63
CA LYS A 625 14.16 13.20 -13.97
C LYS A 625 15.43 13.71 -14.68
N GLN A 626 15.31 14.80 -15.45
CA GLN A 626 16.30 15.26 -16.42
C GLN A 626 17.04 16.55 -16.02
N GLU A 627 16.42 17.40 -15.20
CA GLU A 627 16.95 18.72 -14.82
C GLU A 627 16.33 19.20 -13.50
N MET A 628 16.95 20.20 -12.87
CA MET A 628 16.36 20.99 -11.80
C MET A 628 15.94 22.35 -12.38
N THR A 629 14.66 22.70 -12.25
CA THR A 629 14.07 23.88 -12.91
C THR A 629 13.58 24.88 -11.88
N LYS A 630 14.01 26.13 -12.02
CA LYS A 630 13.45 27.30 -11.34
C LYS A 630 12.29 27.84 -12.16
N LEU A 631 11.13 28.04 -11.54
CA LEU A 631 9.96 28.63 -12.17
C LEU A 631 9.87 30.12 -11.84
N VAL A 632 9.52 30.94 -12.82
CA VAL A 632 9.45 32.42 -12.72
C VAL A 632 8.12 32.94 -13.25
N ASP A 633 7.41 33.66 -12.39
CA ASP A 633 6.37 34.62 -12.75
C ASP A 633 7.05 36.00 -12.82
N ASN A 634 6.93 36.71 -13.95
CA ASN A 634 7.48 38.05 -14.15
C ASN A 634 6.43 39.16 -13.95
N ASN A 635 5.14 38.81 -13.97
CA ASN A 635 4.03 39.75 -14.17
C ASN A 635 3.12 39.91 -12.94
N GLY A 636 3.09 38.91 -12.04
CA GLY A 636 2.36 38.90 -10.79
C GLY A 636 0.99 38.20 -10.82
N ASP A 637 0.63 37.51 -11.91
CA ASP A 637 -0.62 36.76 -12.04
C ASP A 637 -0.55 35.30 -11.56
N ASP A 638 0.52 34.90 -10.87
CA ASP A 638 0.92 33.55 -10.49
C ASP A 638 1.17 32.56 -11.65
N LEU A 639 1.00 32.92 -12.92
CA LEU A 639 1.32 32.02 -14.03
C LEU A 639 2.83 32.06 -14.30
N ILE A 640 3.40 30.90 -14.63
CA ILE A 640 4.85 30.81 -14.87
C ILE A 640 5.18 31.22 -16.31
N ASP A 641 5.67 32.45 -16.45
CA ASP A 641 6.21 33.02 -17.68
C ASP A 641 7.47 32.27 -18.16
N GLU A 642 8.41 31.94 -17.24
CA GLU A 642 9.71 31.36 -17.58
C GLU A 642 10.10 30.14 -16.72
N TYR A 643 10.71 29.16 -17.40
CA TYR A 643 11.15 27.88 -16.86
C TYR A 643 12.67 27.81 -17.02
N HIS A 644 13.43 28.20 -15.99
CA HIS A 644 14.89 28.29 -16.01
C HIS A 644 15.55 26.97 -15.60
N THR A 645 16.38 26.38 -16.45
CA THR A 645 17.24 25.24 -16.10
C THR A 645 18.34 25.73 -15.13
N LEU A 646 18.27 25.30 -13.87
CA LEU A 646 19.25 25.65 -12.83
C LEU A 646 20.46 24.72 -12.88
N CYS A 647 20.23 23.42 -13.02
CA CYS A 647 21.26 22.38 -13.05
C CYS A 647 20.73 21.18 -13.83
N ASP A 648 21.53 20.64 -14.73
CA ASP A 648 21.21 19.38 -15.41
C ASP A 648 22.43 18.47 -15.64
N ASP A 649 23.53 18.74 -14.92
CA ASP A 649 24.88 18.13 -15.02
C ASP A 649 24.98 16.61 -14.66
N TRP A 650 23.93 15.81 -14.84
CA TRP A 650 23.92 14.36 -14.56
C TRP A 650 23.48 13.50 -15.75
N GLY A 651 24.03 12.28 -15.85
CA GLY A 651 23.61 11.31 -16.86
C GLY A 651 22.16 10.82 -16.69
N VAL A 652 21.43 10.71 -17.80
CA VAL A 652 20.02 10.28 -17.85
C VAL A 652 19.75 9.41 -19.08
N SER A 653 18.95 8.35 -18.91
CA SER A 653 18.54 7.42 -19.97
C SER A 653 17.03 7.45 -20.26
N ALA A 654 16.60 6.68 -21.26
CA ALA A 654 15.21 6.45 -21.58
C ALA A 654 14.45 5.62 -20.52
N ASN A 655 15.13 4.91 -19.61
CA ASN A 655 14.52 3.93 -18.71
C ASN A 655 13.40 4.51 -17.84
N PHE A 656 12.26 3.81 -17.78
CA PHE A 656 11.01 4.28 -17.15
C PHE A 656 11.07 4.46 -15.63
N HIS A 657 12.11 3.94 -14.96
CA HIS A 657 12.25 3.91 -13.49
C HIS A 657 13.47 4.72 -12.99
N GLU A 658 14.11 5.49 -13.87
CA GLU A 658 15.36 6.21 -13.58
C GLU A 658 15.11 7.63 -12.99
N PHE A 659 14.28 7.69 -11.94
CA PHE A 659 13.73 8.93 -11.38
C PHE A 659 14.78 9.85 -10.73
N GLY A 660 14.43 11.15 -10.63
CA GLY A 660 15.05 12.12 -9.74
C GLY A 660 14.06 12.52 -8.65
N PHE A 661 14.33 12.20 -7.39
CA PHE A 661 13.43 12.47 -6.27
C PHE A 661 13.90 13.66 -5.44
N GLY A 662 12.97 14.43 -4.88
CA GLY A 662 13.30 15.63 -4.14
C GLY A 662 12.13 16.31 -3.43
N LEU A 663 12.27 17.56 -3.01
CA LEU A 663 13.48 18.38 -3.08
C LEU A 663 13.71 19.03 -1.73
N GLU A 664 14.93 18.99 -1.21
CA GLU A 664 15.30 19.65 0.04
C GLU A 664 16.22 20.84 -0.16
N TYR A 665 16.30 21.74 0.84
CA TYR A 665 17.14 22.93 0.80
C TYR A 665 17.76 23.22 2.17
N LYS A 666 19.09 23.28 2.22
CA LYS A 666 19.89 23.56 3.43
C LYS A 666 21.14 24.36 3.04
N ASP A 667 21.48 25.36 3.85
CA ASP A 667 22.75 26.13 3.80
C ASP A 667 23.13 26.71 2.42
N GLY A 668 22.15 27.06 1.59
CA GLY A 668 22.34 27.62 0.25
C GLY A 668 22.32 26.61 -0.90
N PHE A 669 22.17 25.32 -0.60
CA PHE A 669 22.16 24.23 -1.56
C PHE A 669 20.83 23.48 -1.56
N PHE A 670 20.41 23.03 -2.73
CA PHE A 670 19.35 22.04 -2.89
C PHE A 670 19.92 20.62 -2.76
N TYR A 671 19.14 19.70 -2.21
CA TYR A 671 19.50 18.29 -2.05
C TYR A 671 18.41 17.40 -2.66
N ALA A 672 18.83 16.47 -3.51
CA ALA A 672 17.97 15.52 -4.22
C ALA A 672 18.66 14.16 -4.37
N THR A 673 17.94 13.15 -4.83
CA THR A 673 18.46 11.79 -5.04
C THR A 673 18.19 11.30 -6.46
N LEU A 674 19.13 10.53 -7.01
CA LEU A 674 19.05 9.96 -8.35
C LEU A 674 18.91 8.44 -8.23
N ALA A 675 17.75 7.89 -8.64
CA ALA A 675 17.48 6.46 -8.59
C ALA A 675 18.19 5.69 -9.71
N THR A 676 18.50 4.42 -9.46
CA THR A 676 19.03 3.48 -10.46
C THR A 676 17.95 3.07 -11.46
N ALA A 677 18.33 2.87 -12.73
CA ALA A 677 17.45 2.32 -13.75
C ALA A 677 17.06 0.87 -13.39
N ILE A 678 15.79 0.52 -13.60
CA ILE A 678 15.22 -0.80 -13.24
C ILE A 678 14.59 -1.44 -14.49
N GLN A 679 14.74 -2.75 -14.66
CA GLN A 679 14.11 -3.52 -15.73
C GLN A 679 12.65 -3.89 -15.36
N PRO A 680 11.78 -4.17 -16.35
CA PRO A 680 10.51 -4.85 -16.10
C PRO A 680 10.73 -6.13 -15.26
N GLY A 681 9.87 -6.35 -14.27
CA GLY A 681 10.02 -7.34 -13.20
C GLY A 681 10.68 -6.81 -11.92
N GLY A 682 11.42 -5.69 -11.97
CA GLY A 682 11.90 -4.97 -10.78
C GLY A 682 13.38 -5.16 -10.42
N ALA A 683 14.19 -5.81 -11.25
CA ALA A 683 15.65 -5.95 -11.05
C ALA A 683 16.46 -4.76 -11.62
N SER A 684 17.58 -4.36 -11.01
CA SER A 684 18.42 -3.28 -11.53
C SER A 684 18.93 -3.53 -12.95
N THR A 685 18.91 -2.50 -13.79
CA THR A 685 19.59 -2.49 -15.10
C THR A 685 21.11 -2.63 -14.91
N ASN A 686 21.79 -3.30 -15.86
CA ASN A 686 23.24 -3.45 -15.88
C ASN A 686 23.73 -3.34 -17.35
N PRO A 687 24.66 -2.43 -17.69
CA PRO A 687 25.28 -1.42 -16.83
C PRO A 687 24.32 -0.28 -16.43
N GLN A 688 24.58 0.37 -15.31
CA GLN A 688 23.94 1.63 -14.92
C GLN A 688 24.64 2.84 -15.55
N ILE A 689 23.95 3.98 -15.58
CA ILE A 689 24.61 5.28 -15.70
C ILE A 689 25.39 5.57 -14.40
N PRO A 690 26.70 5.92 -14.45
CA PRO A 690 27.54 6.10 -13.26
C PRO A 690 27.07 7.15 -12.24
N ASP A 691 26.13 8.02 -12.59
CA ASP A 691 25.57 9.07 -11.73
C ASP A 691 24.36 8.64 -10.90
N ARG A 692 23.79 7.48 -11.19
CA ARG A 692 22.62 6.97 -10.50
C ARG A 692 23.00 6.25 -9.20
N GLY A 693 22.02 6.04 -8.31
CA GLY A 693 22.25 5.52 -6.96
C GLY A 693 22.99 6.48 -6.03
N LYS A 694 22.84 7.80 -6.24
CA LYS A 694 23.57 8.88 -5.55
C LYS A 694 22.65 9.94 -4.93
N VAL A 695 23.16 10.63 -3.91
CA VAL A 695 22.64 11.92 -3.40
C VAL A 695 23.39 13.05 -4.11
N ILE A 696 22.64 13.99 -4.69
CA ILE A 696 23.17 15.20 -5.30
C ILE A 696 22.90 16.44 -4.45
N LYS A 697 23.79 17.42 -4.59
CA LYS A 697 23.74 18.73 -3.96
C LYS A 697 24.00 19.80 -5.02
N VAL A 698 23.10 20.77 -5.15
CA VAL A 698 23.11 21.78 -6.23
C VAL A 698 23.14 23.17 -5.60
N ASN A 699 24.09 24.01 -6.01
CA ASN A 699 24.19 25.39 -5.50
C ASN A 699 23.07 26.27 -6.09
N ARG A 700 22.24 26.89 -5.24
CA ARG A 700 21.09 27.73 -5.65
C ARG A 700 21.47 28.92 -6.56
N LYS A 701 22.70 29.43 -6.48
CA LYS A 701 23.16 30.62 -7.22
C LYS A 701 23.89 30.29 -8.52
N THR A 702 24.66 29.20 -8.54
CA THR A 702 25.56 28.87 -9.67
C THR A 702 25.10 27.66 -10.48
N GLY A 703 24.15 26.87 -9.98
CA GLY A 703 23.74 25.60 -10.61
C GLY A 703 24.71 24.44 -10.39
N SER A 704 25.94 24.70 -9.95
CA SER A 704 27.00 23.68 -9.85
C SER A 704 26.64 22.49 -8.96
N LEU A 705 26.82 21.29 -9.53
CA LEU A 705 26.53 19.98 -8.94
C LEU A 705 27.69 19.44 -8.05
N GLU A 706 27.33 18.74 -6.97
CA GLU A 706 28.22 17.95 -6.12
C GLU A 706 27.56 16.61 -5.78
N PHE A 707 28.26 15.48 -5.95
CA PHE A 707 27.80 14.17 -5.49
C PHE A 707 28.24 13.94 -4.04
N VAL A 708 27.28 13.83 -3.12
CA VAL A 708 27.56 13.82 -1.66
C VAL A 708 27.74 12.42 -1.11
N ALA A 709 26.88 11.47 -1.51
CA ALA A 709 26.88 10.09 -1.03
C ALA A 709 26.32 9.14 -2.09
N HIS A 710 26.55 7.84 -1.95
CA HIS A 710 26.26 6.85 -3.01
C HIS A 710 25.92 5.46 -2.48
N GLY A 711 25.62 4.51 -3.37
CA GLY A 711 25.21 3.16 -3.00
C GLY A 711 23.76 3.08 -2.53
N LEU A 712 22.90 3.94 -3.09
CA LEU A 712 21.44 3.88 -2.96
C LEU A 712 20.83 3.10 -4.15
N ARG A 713 19.58 2.65 -4.04
CA ARG A 713 18.85 1.95 -5.11
C ARG A 713 17.72 2.81 -5.68
N THR A 714 16.59 2.86 -4.96
CA THR A 714 15.41 3.68 -5.31
C THR A 714 15.08 4.60 -4.12
N PRO A 715 15.87 5.68 -3.93
CA PRO A 715 15.76 6.58 -2.79
C PRO A 715 14.62 7.60 -2.94
N ASN A 716 13.36 7.15 -2.85
CA ASN A 716 12.18 8.00 -3.04
C ASN A 716 12.07 9.12 -2.00
N GLY A 717 12.48 8.87 -0.76
CA GLY A 717 12.44 9.87 0.30
C GLY A 717 13.76 10.61 0.46
N ILE A 718 13.72 11.95 0.45
CA ILE A 718 14.75 12.80 1.05
C ILE A 718 14.07 13.87 1.91
N GLY A 719 14.68 14.24 3.03
CA GLY A 719 14.07 15.15 4.01
C GLY A 719 14.99 15.59 5.13
N ILE A 720 14.60 16.65 5.84
CA ILE A 720 15.28 17.15 7.05
C ILE A 720 14.70 16.43 8.28
N GLY A 721 15.57 15.78 9.06
CA GLY A 721 15.17 14.94 10.20
C GLY A 721 15.87 15.32 11.51
N TYR A 722 16.31 14.29 12.25
CA TYR A 722 16.96 14.43 13.56
C TYR A 722 18.14 15.40 13.52
N LYS A 723 18.24 16.27 14.54
CA LYS A 723 19.23 17.37 14.65
C LYS A 723 19.27 18.38 13.47
N GLY A 724 18.30 18.34 12.54
CA GLY A 724 18.30 19.19 11.35
C GLY A 724 19.22 18.68 10.22
N GLU A 725 19.59 17.40 10.25
CA GLU A 725 20.39 16.77 9.19
C GLU A 725 19.55 16.13 8.08
N ILE A 726 20.22 15.82 6.96
CA ILE A 726 19.60 15.22 5.78
C ILE A 726 19.51 13.70 5.95
N PHE A 727 18.30 13.17 5.79
CA PHE A 727 18.03 11.74 5.78
C PHE A 727 17.40 11.32 4.46
N VAL A 728 17.69 10.10 4.05
CA VAL A 728 17.12 9.47 2.85
C VAL A 728 16.42 8.17 3.24
N ALA A 729 15.30 7.90 2.59
CA ALA A 729 14.60 6.63 2.61
C ALA A 729 14.84 5.90 1.29
N ASP A 730 15.36 4.67 1.35
CA ASP A 730 15.75 3.87 0.18
C ASP A 730 15.00 2.53 0.15
N ASN A 731 14.45 2.18 -1.02
CA ASN A 731 13.55 1.03 -1.20
C ASN A 731 14.33 -0.24 -1.56
N GLN A 732 13.94 -1.38 -0.98
CA GLN A 732 14.59 -2.68 -1.18
C GLN A 732 14.63 -3.19 -2.62
N GLY A 733 15.40 -4.25 -2.83
CA GLY A 733 15.45 -5.04 -4.06
C GLY A 733 16.78 -5.78 -4.16
N ASP A 734 17.29 -5.98 -5.37
CA ASP A 734 18.63 -6.57 -5.55
C ASP A 734 19.70 -5.76 -4.81
N TRP A 735 20.55 -6.47 -4.07
CA TRP A 735 21.62 -5.97 -3.20
C TRP A 735 21.20 -5.03 -2.06
N LEU A 736 19.91 -4.74 -1.90
CA LEU A 736 19.37 -3.98 -0.78
C LEU A 736 18.25 -4.79 -0.08
N PRO A 737 18.57 -5.56 0.97
CA PRO A 737 17.71 -6.65 1.45
C PRO A 737 16.42 -6.22 2.16
N SER A 738 16.33 -4.97 2.60
CA SER A 738 15.16 -4.38 3.28
C SER A 738 15.21 -2.86 3.08
N SER A 739 14.04 -2.21 3.06
CA SER A 739 13.93 -0.75 3.02
C SER A 739 14.65 -0.12 4.21
N LYS A 740 15.21 1.08 4.09
CA LYS A 740 15.95 1.69 5.21
C LYS A 740 15.97 3.21 5.21
N ILE A 741 16.11 3.79 6.42
CA ILE A 741 16.36 5.23 6.63
C ILE A 741 17.84 5.44 6.95
N VAL A 742 18.54 6.23 6.13
CA VAL A 742 19.97 6.52 6.28
C VAL A 742 20.24 8.00 6.57
N HIS A 743 21.23 8.27 7.42
CA HIS A 743 21.77 9.62 7.67
C HIS A 743 22.83 9.95 6.62
N ILE A 744 22.61 10.98 5.80
CA ILE A 744 23.54 11.38 4.74
C ILE A 744 24.74 12.12 5.32
N THR A 745 25.94 11.63 5.01
CA THR A 745 27.21 12.32 5.28
C THR A 745 28.11 12.21 4.05
N PRO A 746 29.00 13.19 3.78
CA PRO A 746 29.89 13.17 2.62
C PRO A 746 30.70 11.87 2.49
N GLY A 747 30.86 11.38 1.26
CA GLY A 747 31.65 10.19 0.93
C GLY A 747 31.11 8.86 1.47
N SER A 748 29.87 8.84 1.98
CA SER A 748 29.29 7.62 2.56
C SER A 748 28.68 6.69 1.50
N TRP A 749 28.92 5.39 1.65
CA TRP A 749 28.35 4.34 0.80
C TRP A 749 27.30 3.52 1.57
N PHE A 750 26.13 3.31 0.95
CA PHE A 750 24.95 2.70 1.59
C PHE A 750 24.60 1.28 1.08
N GLY A 751 25.60 0.51 0.65
CA GLY A 751 25.46 -0.94 0.48
C GLY A 751 24.98 -1.41 -0.90
N SER A 752 24.23 -0.60 -1.67
CA SER A 752 23.84 -0.99 -3.03
C SER A 752 25.06 -1.07 -3.96
N ARG A 753 25.11 -2.15 -4.75
CA ARG A 753 26.19 -2.48 -5.70
C ARG A 753 25.79 -2.35 -7.17
N SER A 754 24.53 -2.04 -7.47
CA SER A 754 24.00 -2.09 -8.85
C SER A 754 24.65 -1.08 -9.81
N VAL A 755 25.28 -0.01 -9.30
CA VAL A 755 25.90 1.06 -10.10
C VAL A 755 27.33 0.75 -10.54
N ASP A 756 28.15 0.25 -9.62
CA ASP A 756 29.58 -0.02 -9.81
C ASP A 756 29.95 -1.24 -8.98
N PHE A 757 29.81 -2.43 -9.56
CA PHE A 757 29.93 -3.68 -8.80
C PHE A 757 31.37 -3.99 -8.38
N GLU A 758 32.35 -3.60 -9.20
CA GLU A 758 33.77 -3.87 -8.96
C GLU A 758 34.42 -2.83 -8.04
N GLY A 759 34.17 -1.54 -8.26
CA GLY A 759 34.72 -0.47 -7.44
C GLY A 759 34.09 -0.41 -6.04
N THR A 760 32.79 -0.71 -5.91
CA THR A 760 32.15 -0.81 -4.58
C THR A 760 32.52 -2.08 -3.80
N ALA A 761 33.16 -3.08 -4.43
CA ALA A 761 33.37 -4.40 -3.83
C ALA A 761 34.11 -4.38 -2.48
N LYS A 762 34.98 -3.38 -2.26
CA LYS A 762 35.81 -3.19 -1.06
C LYS A 762 35.32 -2.09 -0.12
N LEU A 763 34.22 -1.41 -0.43
CA LEU A 763 33.70 -0.32 0.42
C LEU A 763 33.03 -0.86 1.68
N LYS A 764 33.12 -0.09 2.77
CA LYS A 764 32.40 -0.38 4.03
C LYS A 764 31.05 0.34 4.00
N GLU A 765 29.96 -0.41 4.14
CA GLU A 765 28.62 0.19 4.27
C GLU A 765 28.53 1.03 5.55
N LYS A 766 27.96 2.24 5.42
CA LYS A 766 27.45 3.00 6.57
C LYS A 766 26.05 2.48 6.92
N TRP A 767 25.92 1.81 8.06
CA TRP A 767 24.66 1.22 8.51
C TRP A 767 23.54 2.26 8.67
N PRO A 768 22.26 1.87 8.41
CA PRO A 768 21.12 2.77 8.55
C PRO A 768 20.79 3.11 10.00
N VAL A 769 19.95 4.12 10.19
CA VAL A 769 19.38 4.49 11.49
C VAL A 769 18.29 3.48 11.87
N VAL A 770 17.44 3.12 10.92
CA VAL A 770 16.50 2.00 11.00
C VAL A 770 16.41 1.23 9.70
N TRP A 771 16.39 -0.10 9.80
CA TRP A 771 15.80 -0.98 8.78
C TRP A 771 14.27 -0.94 8.89
N LEU A 772 13.61 -1.15 7.76
CA LEU A 772 12.17 -1.23 7.60
C LEU A 772 11.87 -2.60 6.97
N PRO A 773 11.59 -3.63 7.79
CA PRO A 773 11.27 -4.97 7.29
C PRO A 773 10.11 -4.96 6.29
N GLN A 774 10.35 -5.63 5.16
CA GLN A 774 9.42 -5.75 4.05
C GLN A 774 8.14 -6.47 4.49
N ASP A 775 6.99 -6.02 4.00
CA ASP A 775 5.64 -6.55 4.25
C ASP A 775 5.16 -6.43 5.71
N GLU A 776 6.08 -6.27 6.67
CA GLU A 776 5.81 -5.99 8.08
C GLU A 776 5.58 -4.50 8.38
N ILE A 777 6.43 -3.61 7.84
CA ILE A 777 6.39 -2.16 8.16
C ILE A 777 6.76 -1.22 7.01
N GLY A 778 7.49 -1.66 5.98
CA GLY A 778 7.82 -0.78 4.84
C GLY A 778 8.38 -1.50 3.60
N ASN A 779 7.89 -1.08 2.42
CA ASN A 779 8.15 -1.62 1.09
C ASN A 779 8.53 -0.54 0.07
N SER A 780 8.08 0.71 0.27
CA SER A 780 8.44 1.91 -0.49
C SER A 780 8.31 3.15 0.41
N PRO A 781 9.23 3.34 1.36
CA PRO A 781 9.25 4.52 2.22
C PRO A 781 9.55 5.79 1.41
N SER A 782 8.99 6.91 1.86
CA SER A 782 9.10 8.20 1.18
C SER A 782 9.62 9.29 2.13
N THR A 783 9.36 10.58 1.85
CA THR A 783 9.94 11.74 2.55
C THR A 783 10.07 11.55 4.07
N PRO A 784 11.30 11.49 4.61
CA PRO A 784 11.54 11.63 6.05
C PRO A 784 11.23 13.06 6.50
N SER A 785 10.79 13.22 7.73
CA SER A 785 10.59 14.53 8.36
C SER A 785 10.78 14.42 9.87
N TYR A 786 10.97 15.54 10.55
CA TYR A 786 10.87 15.61 12.01
C TYR A 786 9.40 15.61 12.47
N ILE A 787 9.16 15.36 13.76
CA ILE A 787 7.87 15.60 14.41
C ILE A 787 8.07 16.39 15.72
N ASP A 788 7.33 17.49 15.87
CA ASP A 788 7.41 18.38 17.05
C ASP A 788 6.03 18.67 17.69
N VAL A 789 5.13 17.67 17.67
CA VAL A 789 3.80 17.75 18.32
C VAL A 789 3.61 16.65 19.36
N GLY A 790 2.82 16.95 20.40
CA GLY A 790 2.46 16.00 21.45
C GLY A 790 3.67 15.44 22.23
N PRO A 791 3.66 14.15 22.61
CA PRO A 791 4.78 13.50 23.27
C PRO A 791 5.92 13.12 22.30
N TYR A 792 5.71 13.17 20.98
CA TYR A 792 6.63 12.65 19.97
C TYR A 792 7.78 13.63 19.62
N LYS A 793 7.90 14.75 20.34
CA LYS A 793 8.83 15.85 20.03
C LYS A 793 10.28 15.37 19.89
N GLY A 794 10.92 15.78 18.80
CA GLY A 794 12.32 15.44 18.49
C GLY A 794 12.53 14.06 17.85
N GLN A 795 11.45 13.31 17.59
CA GLN A 795 11.49 12.09 16.78
C GLN A 795 11.38 12.42 15.28
N MET A 796 11.46 11.39 14.44
CA MET A 796 11.19 11.45 13.01
C MET A 796 9.90 10.72 12.63
N ILE A 797 9.40 11.04 11.45
CA ILE A 797 8.32 10.34 10.74
C ILE A 797 8.75 10.15 9.27
N HIS A 798 8.15 9.19 8.56
CA HIS A 798 8.24 9.12 7.11
C HIS A 798 6.94 8.64 6.48
N GLY A 799 6.68 9.08 5.24
CA GLY A 799 5.61 8.53 4.42
C GLY A 799 5.93 7.13 3.89
N GLU A 800 4.93 6.45 3.36
CA GLU A 800 5.04 5.09 2.81
C GLU A 800 4.03 4.90 1.67
N VAL A 801 4.48 4.50 0.48
CA VAL A 801 3.66 4.39 -0.74
C VAL A 801 2.94 3.04 -0.91
N THR A 802 3.55 1.92 -0.51
CA THR A 802 3.07 0.55 -0.83
C THR A 802 2.44 -0.14 0.39
N HIS A 803 3.15 -0.18 1.53
CA HIS A 803 2.55 -0.50 2.83
C HIS A 803 1.62 0.63 3.30
N GLY A 804 1.79 1.86 2.80
CA GLY A 804 0.87 2.98 3.00
C GLY A 804 1.02 3.71 4.34
N GLY A 805 0.42 4.90 4.44
CA GLY A 805 0.34 5.66 5.69
C GLY A 805 1.62 6.41 6.06
N VAL A 806 1.79 6.70 7.35
CA VAL A 806 2.97 7.37 7.92
C VAL A 806 3.49 6.53 9.09
N LYS A 807 4.80 6.26 9.12
CA LYS A 807 5.47 5.53 10.21
C LYS A 807 6.23 6.52 11.10
N ARG A 808 6.47 6.17 12.37
CA ARG A 808 7.21 6.98 13.35
C ARG A 808 8.55 6.32 13.68
N VAL A 809 9.61 7.11 13.75
CA VAL A 809 10.99 6.65 14.00
C VAL A 809 11.58 7.38 15.19
N PHE A 810 11.82 6.65 16.28
CA PHE A 810 12.66 7.12 17.38
C PHE A 810 14.14 6.96 16.99
N VAL A 811 14.97 7.95 17.31
CA VAL A 811 16.41 7.98 16.99
C VAL A 811 17.21 8.23 18.27
N GLU A 812 18.27 7.46 18.47
CA GLU A 812 19.27 7.70 19.51
C GLU A 812 20.71 7.56 18.95
N GLU A 813 21.69 8.00 19.73
CA GLU A 813 23.09 8.06 19.33
C GLU A 813 23.93 7.29 20.36
N VAL A 814 24.48 6.14 19.94
CA VAL A 814 25.24 5.23 20.80
C VAL A 814 26.67 5.19 20.30
N LYS A 815 27.62 5.63 21.14
CA LYS A 815 29.06 5.76 20.78
C LYS A 815 29.32 6.60 19.51
N GLY A 816 28.42 7.55 19.19
CA GLY A 816 28.48 8.37 17.98
C GLY A 816 27.87 7.73 16.72
N GLN A 817 27.42 6.47 16.78
CA GLN A 817 26.62 5.85 15.73
C GLN A 817 25.14 6.15 15.98
N LEU A 818 24.44 6.62 14.94
CA LEU A 818 22.97 6.74 14.99
C LEU A 818 22.32 5.37 14.84
N GLN A 819 21.29 5.13 15.64
CA GLN A 819 20.44 3.95 15.57
C GLN A 819 19.04 4.30 16.11
N GLY A 820 18.10 3.37 16.10
CA GLY A 820 16.73 3.73 16.45
C GLY A 820 15.70 2.63 16.28
N CYS A 821 14.43 3.04 16.34
CA CYS A 821 13.28 2.14 16.31
C CYS A 821 12.15 2.70 15.45
N VAL A 822 11.58 1.88 14.57
CA VAL A 822 10.35 2.23 13.83
C VAL A 822 9.10 1.63 14.48
N PHE A 823 8.00 2.38 14.42
CA PHE A 823 6.69 2.02 14.95
C PHE A 823 5.59 2.23 13.89
N ARG A 824 4.52 1.43 13.96
CA ARG A 824 3.25 1.73 13.28
C ARG A 824 2.67 3.01 13.89
N PHE A 825 2.22 3.96 13.07
CA PHE A 825 1.76 5.27 13.57
C PHE A 825 0.41 5.71 12.96
N ILE A 826 0.36 6.08 11.67
CA ILE A 826 -0.88 6.55 11.01
C ILE A 826 -1.20 5.68 9.80
N GLN A 827 -2.42 5.16 9.72
CA GLN A 827 -3.00 4.60 8.49
C GLN A 827 -4.38 5.24 8.22
N GLY A 828 -5.30 4.55 7.54
CA GLY A 828 -6.64 5.08 7.22
C GLY A 828 -6.67 6.18 6.15
N LEU A 829 -5.54 6.47 5.50
CA LEU A 829 -5.39 7.52 4.49
C LEU A 829 -5.90 7.07 3.11
N GLU A 830 -6.24 8.02 2.23
CA GLU A 830 -6.94 7.72 0.96
C GLU A 830 -6.07 7.08 -0.13
N ALA A 831 -4.74 7.13 0.01
CA ALA A 831 -3.74 6.71 -1.00
C ALA A 831 -2.44 6.19 -0.37
N GLY A 832 -1.47 5.79 -1.22
CA GLY A 832 -0.06 5.60 -0.82
C GLY A 832 0.62 6.96 -0.59
N VAL A 833 1.42 7.13 0.46
CA VAL A 833 1.97 8.43 0.85
C VAL A 833 3.35 8.65 0.21
N ASN A 834 3.40 9.57 -0.76
CA ASN A 834 4.63 9.91 -1.46
C ASN A 834 5.38 11.08 -0.83
N ARG A 835 4.68 12.09 -0.32
CA ARG A 835 5.32 13.31 0.21
C ARG A 835 4.60 13.76 1.48
N ILE A 836 5.37 14.24 2.47
CA ILE A 836 4.82 14.82 3.70
C ILE A 836 5.48 16.16 4.01
N LYS A 837 4.71 17.12 4.54
CA LYS A 837 5.18 18.48 4.84
C LYS A 837 4.38 19.11 5.97
N TRP A 838 5.07 19.69 6.95
CA TRP A 838 4.42 20.55 7.95
C TRP A 838 4.04 21.89 7.31
N GLY A 839 2.76 22.27 7.43
CA GLY A 839 2.25 23.56 6.99
C GLY A 839 2.47 24.67 8.04
N PRO A 840 2.28 25.94 7.66
CA PRO A 840 2.42 27.09 8.56
C PRO A 840 1.34 27.13 9.66
N ASP A 841 0.27 26.34 9.53
CA ASP A 841 -0.77 26.13 10.53
C ASP A 841 -0.41 25.05 11.57
N GLY A 842 0.76 24.42 11.45
CA GLY A 842 1.20 23.32 12.31
C GLY A 842 0.54 21.96 12.01
N ALA A 843 -0.20 21.82 10.92
CA ALA A 843 -0.73 20.54 10.46
C ALA A 843 0.26 19.80 9.54
N LEU A 844 0.20 18.47 9.53
CA LEU A 844 0.95 17.65 8.58
C LEU A 844 0.12 17.45 7.31
N TYR A 845 0.62 17.97 6.19
CA TYR A 845 0.07 17.72 4.87
C TYR A 845 0.69 16.47 4.25
N VAL A 846 -0.14 15.70 3.55
CA VAL A 846 0.18 14.36 3.05
C VAL A 846 -0.24 14.28 1.58
N GLY A 847 0.75 14.18 0.70
CA GLY A 847 0.59 13.97 -0.74
C GLY A 847 0.52 12.50 -1.10
N GLY A 848 -0.58 12.10 -1.75
CA GLY A 848 -0.86 10.73 -2.18
C GLY A 848 -0.40 10.44 -3.61
N ILE A 849 0.01 9.21 -3.88
CA ILE A 849 0.35 8.69 -5.21
C ILE A 849 -0.04 7.21 -5.34
N GLY A 850 -0.06 6.72 -6.57
CA GLY A 850 -0.04 5.30 -6.90
C GLY A 850 0.08 5.05 -8.41
N ASN A 851 0.46 3.83 -8.74
CA ASN A 851 0.31 3.21 -10.06
C ASN A 851 -0.11 1.74 -9.88
N PRO A 852 -0.75 1.10 -10.88
CA PRO A 852 -0.88 -0.36 -10.92
C PRO A 852 0.45 -1.10 -10.75
N GLY A 853 0.36 -2.40 -10.43
CA GLY A 853 1.46 -3.17 -9.89
C GLY A 853 1.84 -2.72 -8.47
N ASN A 854 3.13 -2.77 -8.17
CA ASN A 854 3.63 -2.75 -6.78
C ASN A 854 3.85 -1.34 -6.18
N TRP A 855 3.66 -0.26 -6.94
CA TRP A 855 3.89 1.11 -6.47
C TRP A 855 2.58 1.85 -6.15
N SER A 856 1.70 1.18 -5.39
CA SER A 856 0.53 1.76 -4.75
C SER A 856 0.17 1.01 -3.47
N HIS A 857 -0.65 1.63 -2.62
CA HIS A 857 -1.20 1.02 -1.42
C HIS A 857 -2.49 0.26 -1.78
N ALA A 858 -2.51 -1.06 -1.58
CA ALA A 858 -3.59 -1.93 -2.04
C ALA A 858 -4.98 -1.48 -1.55
N GLY A 859 -5.96 -1.48 -2.46
CA GLY A 859 -7.34 -1.07 -2.17
C GLY A 859 -7.50 0.43 -1.81
N LYS A 860 -6.58 1.30 -2.28
CA LYS A 860 -6.63 2.76 -2.12
C LYS A 860 -6.56 3.49 -3.45
N LYS A 861 -6.79 4.81 -3.41
CA LYS A 861 -6.66 5.69 -4.57
C LYS A 861 -5.20 5.84 -4.99
N TRP A 862 -4.98 6.13 -6.27
CA TRP A 862 -3.68 6.45 -6.84
C TRP A 862 -3.32 7.94 -6.78
N TYR A 863 -4.16 8.75 -6.14
CA TYR A 863 -4.02 10.19 -5.98
C TYR A 863 -4.51 10.59 -4.58
N GLY A 864 -4.08 11.74 -4.08
CA GLY A 864 -4.65 12.28 -2.85
C GLY A 864 -3.90 13.47 -2.28
N LEU A 865 -4.57 14.25 -1.44
CA LEU A 865 -3.96 15.37 -0.72
C LEU A 865 -4.75 15.64 0.56
N GLN A 866 -4.19 15.23 1.68
CA GLN A 866 -4.87 15.22 2.97
C GLN A 866 -4.10 16.02 4.03
N ARG A 867 -4.79 16.45 5.08
CA ARG A 867 -4.25 17.27 6.18
C ARG A 867 -4.57 16.64 7.52
N LEU A 868 -3.54 16.44 8.33
CA LEU A 868 -3.58 15.84 9.66
C LEU A 868 -3.21 16.91 10.70
N ALA A 869 -4.21 17.50 11.34
CA ALA A 869 -4.00 18.47 12.42
C ALA A 869 -3.87 17.75 13.77
N TYR A 870 -2.80 18.02 14.53
CA TYR A 870 -2.65 17.45 15.88
C TYR A 870 -3.75 18.00 16.81
N ASN A 871 -4.48 17.12 17.49
CA ASN A 871 -5.71 17.48 18.22
C ASN A 871 -5.57 17.37 19.76
N GLY A 872 -4.37 17.12 20.27
CA GLY A 872 -4.08 17.07 21.71
C GLY A 872 -4.59 15.84 22.46
N LYS A 873 -5.30 14.90 21.81
CA LYS A 873 -5.76 13.67 22.48
C LYS A 873 -4.56 12.79 22.83
N SER A 874 -4.57 12.28 24.06
CA SER A 874 -3.62 11.25 24.49
C SER A 874 -3.97 9.91 23.84
N VAL A 875 -2.94 9.14 23.49
CA VAL A 875 -3.01 7.80 22.92
C VAL A 875 -1.92 6.97 23.59
N PHE A 876 -2.25 5.74 24.01
CA PHE A 876 -1.31 4.85 24.67
C PHE A 876 -0.52 4.03 23.63
N GLU A 877 0.79 4.22 23.58
CA GLU A 877 1.69 3.52 22.66
C GLU A 877 3.12 3.50 23.20
N MET A 878 3.99 2.69 22.57
CA MET A 878 5.44 2.74 22.80
C MET A 878 6.01 4.04 22.21
N LEU A 879 6.31 5.01 23.06
CA LEU A 879 6.91 6.29 22.68
C LEU A 879 8.35 6.11 22.19
N ALA A 880 9.15 5.29 22.88
CA ALA A 880 10.53 5.01 22.52
C ALA A 880 10.95 3.60 22.94
N VAL A 881 11.97 3.06 22.27
CA VAL A 881 12.65 1.80 22.62
C VAL A 881 14.14 2.09 22.60
N ARG A 882 14.88 1.63 23.61
CA ARG A 882 16.33 1.85 23.76
C ARG A 882 17.06 0.57 24.12
N ALA A 883 18.22 0.35 23.52
CA ALA A 883 19.10 -0.75 23.91
C ALA A 883 19.92 -0.41 25.17
N LYS A 884 20.07 -1.39 26.06
CA LYS A 884 20.94 -1.36 27.24
C LYS A 884 21.87 -2.58 27.23
N SER A 885 22.93 -2.54 28.01
CA SER A 885 23.98 -3.59 28.00
C SER A 885 23.49 -4.99 28.40
N ASN A 886 22.29 -5.09 28.98
CA ASN A 886 21.66 -6.28 29.54
C ASN A 886 20.16 -6.42 29.13
N GLY A 887 19.68 -5.69 28.12
CA GLY A 887 18.27 -5.75 27.74
C GLY A 887 17.75 -4.53 26.97
N MET A 888 16.42 -4.38 26.95
CA MET A 888 15.71 -3.32 26.22
C MET A 888 14.82 -2.50 27.16
N GLU A 889 14.90 -1.17 27.08
CA GLU A 889 13.95 -0.25 27.74
C GLU A 889 12.86 0.17 26.75
N ILE A 890 11.61 -0.09 27.08
CA ILE A 890 10.42 0.44 26.40
C ILE A 890 9.87 1.60 27.23
N GLU A 891 9.64 2.75 26.60
CA GLU A 891 8.99 3.93 27.20
C GLU A 891 7.64 4.17 26.52
N PHE A 892 6.61 4.47 27.31
CA PHE A 892 5.23 4.63 26.88
C PHE A 892 4.74 6.08 27.04
N THR A 893 3.82 6.49 26.16
CA THR A 893 3.16 7.80 26.23
C THR A 893 2.33 7.98 27.51
N GLU A 894 1.62 6.94 27.93
CA GLU A 894 0.76 6.88 29.12
C GLU A 894 1.32 5.87 30.14
N PRO A 895 1.06 6.04 31.45
CA PRO A 895 1.43 5.03 32.45
C PRO A 895 0.62 3.76 32.26
N ILE A 896 1.27 2.60 32.38
CA ILE A 896 0.62 1.27 32.34
C ILE A 896 -0.27 1.09 33.57
N ALA A 897 -1.44 0.47 33.42
CA ALA A 897 -2.34 0.20 34.55
C ALA A 897 -1.71 -0.75 35.60
N ASP A 898 -2.16 -0.64 36.85
CA ASP A 898 -2.00 -1.69 37.87
C ASP A 898 -2.42 -3.06 37.34
N GLY A 899 -1.65 -4.10 37.64
CA GLY A 899 -1.87 -5.47 37.18
C GLY A 899 -1.28 -5.79 35.81
N GLU A 900 -1.04 -4.76 34.98
CA GLU A 900 -0.57 -4.93 33.60
C GLU A 900 0.95 -4.78 33.47
N GLY A 901 1.51 -5.40 32.41
CA GLY A 901 2.93 -5.26 32.03
C GLY A 901 3.95 -6.05 32.86
N THR A 902 3.57 -6.75 33.93
CA THR A 902 4.53 -7.41 34.85
C THR A 902 5.00 -8.80 34.43
N ASN A 903 4.37 -9.42 33.42
CA ASN A 903 4.63 -10.80 33.00
C ASN A 903 5.69 -10.87 31.89
N PRO A 904 6.83 -11.58 32.07
CA PRO A 904 7.83 -11.79 31.01
C PRO A 904 7.26 -12.43 29.74
N ALA A 905 6.26 -13.30 29.84
CA ALA A 905 5.65 -13.97 28.67
C ALA A 905 4.76 -13.05 27.81
N LEU A 906 4.50 -11.82 28.26
CA LEU A 906 3.85 -10.78 27.46
C LEU A 906 4.78 -10.21 26.38
N TYR A 907 6.11 -10.37 26.52
CA TYR A 907 7.10 -9.71 25.68
C TYR A 907 7.85 -10.74 24.83
N GLU A 908 7.46 -10.82 23.56
CA GLU A 908 8.21 -11.55 22.54
C GLU A 908 9.37 -10.69 22.03
N VAL A 909 10.57 -11.25 22.05
CA VAL A 909 11.79 -10.61 21.56
C VAL A 909 12.44 -11.53 20.54
N LEU A 910 12.58 -11.07 19.30
CA LEU A 910 13.33 -11.75 18.24
C LEU A 910 14.52 -10.87 17.82
N GLN A 911 15.60 -11.47 17.32
CA GLN A 911 16.64 -10.73 16.59
C GLN A 911 17.07 -11.46 15.32
N TRP A 912 17.46 -10.71 14.29
CA TRP A 912 18.05 -11.22 13.04
C TRP A 912 19.01 -10.19 12.46
N TYR A 913 19.81 -10.56 11.46
CA TYR A 913 20.56 -9.61 10.62
C TYR A 913 20.14 -9.76 9.16
N TYR A 914 20.48 -8.78 8.33
CA TYR A 914 20.27 -8.86 6.89
C TYR A 914 21.57 -9.16 6.16
N LYS A 915 21.47 -9.92 5.06
CA LYS A 915 22.59 -10.19 4.14
C LYS A 915 22.20 -9.73 2.73
N PRO A 916 22.93 -8.80 2.11
CA PRO A 916 22.73 -8.46 0.70
C PRO A 916 22.89 -9.68 -0.23
N THR A 917 21.97 -9.80 -1.17
CA THR A 917 21.84 -10.90 -2.16
C THR A 917 21.51 -10.32 -3.54
N VAL A 918 21.71 -11.10 -4.60
CA VAL A 918 21.30 -10.71 -5.97
C VAL A 918 19.78 -10.80 -6.19
N GLU A 919 19.10 -11.63 -5.39
CA GLU A 919 17.63 -11.74 -5.40
C GLU A 919 16.96 -10.44 -4.92
N TYR A 920 15.69 -10.24 -5.28
CA TYR A 920 14.94 -9.07 -4.87
C TYR A 920 14.59 -9.11 -3.37
N GLY A 921 15.13 -8.15 -2.61
CA GLY A 921 15.06 -8.18 -1.14
C GLY A 921 16.05 -9.19 -0.56
N GLY A 922 15.93 -9.51 0.72
CA GLY A 922 16.81 -10.50 1.33
C GLY A 922 16.23 -11.12 2.61
N PRO A 923 16.55 -12.40 2.86
CA PRO A 923 16.02 -13.13 4.01
C PRO A 923 16.51 -12.53 5.34
N LYS A 924 15.68 -12.69 6.38
CA LYS A 924 16.11 -12.53 7.78
C LYS A 924 17.10 -13.64 8.09
N MET A 925 18.36 -13.29 8.31
CA MET A 925 19.43 -14.25 8.57
C MET A 925 19.67 -14.40 10.08
N GLY A 926 19.87 -15.65 10.52
CA GLY A 926 20.17 -15.97 11.91
C GLY A 926 19.06 -15.59 12.89
N GLU A 927 17.80 -15.66 12.46
CA GLU A 927 16.65 -15.29 13.32
C GLU A 927 16.63 -16.13 14.60
N GLN A 928 16.54 -15.44 15.73
CA GLN A 928 16.70 -16.01 17.06
C GLN A 928 15.69 -15.40 18.03
N LYS A 929 14.84 -16.23 18.62
CA LYS A 929 13.99 -15.82 19.76
C LYS A 929 14.84 -15.71 21.03
N LEU A 930 14.78 -14.54 21.67
CA LEU A 930 15.46 -14.26 22.92
C LEU A 930 14.50 -14.39 24.11
N LYS A 931 15.00 -14.90 25.23
CA LYS A 931 14.21 -15.09 26.45
C LYS A 931 14.29 -13.84 27.33
N VAL A 932 13.14 -13.21 27.56
CA VAL A 932 12.98 -12.22 28.64
C VAL A 932 13.11 -12.95 29.98
N LYS A 933 14.12 -12.58 30.77
CA LYS A 933 14.38 -13.15 32.10
C LYS A 933 13.46 -12.56 33.16
N SER A 934 13.40 -11.23 33.18
CA SER A 934 12.69 -10.43 34.17
C SER A 934 12.14 -9.17 33.51
N VAL A 935 11.14 -8.57 34.16
CA VAL A 935 10.50 -7.32 33.73
C VAL A 935 10.50 -6.36 34.91
N SER A 936 10.99 -5.14 34.70
CA SER A 936 11.06 -4.08 35.72
C SER A 936 10.26 -2.88 35.26
N ILE A 937 9.23 -2.49 36.02
CA ILE A 937 8.39 -1.32 35.71
C ILE A 937 8.87 -0.12 36.53
N SER A 938 8.91 1.07 35.92
CA SER A 938 9.28 2.32 36.62
C SER A 938 8.20 2.77 37.62
N ALA A 939 8.59 3.62 38.58
CA ALA A 939 7.68 4.13 39.61
C ALA A 939 6.54 5.01 39.07
N ASP A 940 6.70 5.62 37.89
CA ASP A 940 5.65 6.34 37.16
C ASP A 940 4.86 5.44 36.19
N ARG A 941 5.18 4.14 36.14
CA ARG A 941 4.65 3.12 35.23
C ARG A 941 4.74 3.46 33.73
N LYS A 942 5.56 4.44 33.33
CA LYS A 942 5.78 4.78 31.91
C LYS A 942 6.93 4.03 31.24
N LYS A 943 7.77 3.33 31.99
CA LYS A 943 8.88 2.54 31.43
C LYS A 943 8.83 1.10 31.88
N VAL A 944 9.19 0.22 30.95
CA VAL A 944 9.35 -1.21 31.15
C VAL A 944 10.75 -1.58 30.68
N PHE A 945 11.59 -2.06 31.59
CA PHE A 945 12.87 -2.67 31.24
C PHE A 945 12.69 -4.20 31.14
N LEU A 946 13.07 -4.76 30.00
CA LEU A 946 13.12 -6.19 29.72
C LEU A 946 14.57 -6.66 29.86
N GLU A 947 14.87 -7.50 30.85
CA GLU A 947 16.18 -8.12 30.98
C GLU A 947 16.33 -9.25 29.95
N VAL A 948 17.27 -9.10 29.01
CA VAL A 948 17.43 -10.00 27.86
C VAL A 948 18.92 -10.24 27.58
N ASP A 949 19.33 -11.51 27.59
CA ASP A 949 20.68 -11.92 27.20
C ASP A 949 20.80 -12.12 25.68
N GLY A 950 22.02 -11.99 25.17
CA GLY A 950 22.37 -12.41 23.81
C GLY A 950 22.00 -11.44 22.69
N LEU A 951 21.62 -10.20 23.03
CA LEU A 951 21.51 -9.08 22.07
C LEU A 951 22.83 -8.89 21.30
N LYS A 952 22.75 -8.72 19.98
CA LYS A 952 23.92 -8.60 19.08
C LYS A 952 23.94 -7.26 18.34
N ALA A 953 25.11 -6.66 18.23
CA ALA A 953 25.35 -5.55 17.31
C ALA A 953 25.15 -5.97 15.84
N GLY A 954 24.80 -5.02 14.96
CA GLY A 954 24.51 -5.26 13.55
C GLY A 954 23.22 -6.06 13.27
N HIS A 955 22.29 -6.13 14.25
CA HIS A 955 21.03 -6.87 14.13
C HIS A 955 19.81 -5.94 14.21
N VAL A 956 18.69 -6.37 13.65
CA VAL A 956 17.36 -5.87 14.02
C VAL A 956 16.86 -6.68 15.21
N VAL A 957 16.31 -6.00 16.20
CA VAL A 957 15.63 -6.56 17.38
C VAL A 957 14.16 -6.18 17.29
N TYR A 958 13.29 -7.17 17.13
CA TYR A 958 11.85 -7.02 17.10
C TYR A 958 11.27 -7.25 18.49
N LEU A 959 10.46 -6.30 18.96
CA LEU A 959 9.69 -6.38 20.21
C LEU A 959 8.21 -6.46 19.86
N HIS A 960 7.52 -7.43 20.45
CA HIS A 960 6.10 -7.67 20.27
C HIS A 960 5.42 -7.93 21.61
N ILE A 961 4.41 -7.12 21.93
CA ILE A 961 3.59 -7.22 23.14
C ILE A 961 2.41 -8.16 22.81
N THR A 962 2.46 -9.40 23.29
CA THR A 962 1.68 -10.54 22.78
C THR A 962 0.18 -10.54 23.12
N ASP A 963 -0.27 -9.61 23.95
CA ASP A 963 -1.65 -9.46 24.44
C ASP A 963 -1.93 -7.97 24.67
N GLY A 964 -3.20 -7.55 24.70
CA GLY A 964 -3.54 -6.13 24.78
C GLY A 964 -3.18 -5.51 26.12
N LEU A 965 -2.37 -4.44 26.11
CA LEU A 965 -2.10 -3.61 27.29
C LEU A 965 -3.12 -2.48 27.45
N ILE A 966 -3.38 -2.12 28.71
CA ILE A 966 -4.23 -0.99 29.11
C ILE A 966 -3.40 0.03 29.92
N SER A 967 -3.56 1.31 29.63
CA SER A 967 -3.00 2.40 30.45
C SER A 967 -3.81 2.66 31.73
N ALA A 968 -3.25 3.36 32.72
CA ALA A 968 -3.99 3.72 33.93
C ALA A 968 -5.23 4.63 33.68
N PRO A 969 -5.24 5.52 32.67
CA PRO A 969 -6.46 6.15 32.14
C PRO A 969 -7.49 5.20 31.52
N GLY A 970 -7.14 3.93 31.27
CA GLY A 970 -8.02 2.96 30.62
C GLY A 970 -8.10 3.14 29.10
N ASN A 971 -6.97 3.40 28.45
CA ASN A 971 -6.84 3.37 26.98
C ASN A 971 -6.15 2.07 26.54
N SER A 972 -6.61 1.48 25.44
CA SER A 972 -5.93 0.37 24.76
C SER A 972 -4.63 0.82 24.11
N ILE A 973 -3.64 -0.06 24.04
CA ILE A 973 -2.41 0.18 23.27
C ILE A 973 -2.71 0.29 21.77
N TRP A 974 -2.13 1.29 21.10
CA TRP A 974 -2.36 1.59 19.69
C TRP A 974 -1.63 0.63 18.74
N SER A 975 -0.41 0.21 19.08
CA SER A 975 0.32 -0.86 18.39
C SER A 975 1.27 -1.56 19.36
N THR A 976 1.39 -2.88 19.21
CA THR A 976 2.16 -3.77 20.08
C THR A 976 3.58 -4.05 19.57
N GLU A 977 3.94 -3.52 18.39
CA GLU A 977 5.16 -3.89 17.67
C GLU A 977 6.16 -2.74 17.54
N ALA A 978 7.45 -3.10 17.62
CA ALA A 978 8.56 -2.17 17.44
C ALA A 978 9.77 -2.89 16.82
N TRP A 979 10.36 -2.32 15.76
CA TRP A 979 11.55 -2.85 15.10
C TRP A 979 12.74 -1.94 15.40
N TYR A 980 13.61 -2.37 16.31
CA TYR A 980 14.79 -1.64 16.75
C TYR A 980 16.01 -2.07 15.95
N THR A 981 16.74 -1.15 15.34
CA THR A 981 18.02 -1.44 14.67
C THR A 981 19.17 -1.25 15.65
N LEU A 982 19.82 -2.34 16.03
CA LEU A 982 20.90 -2.38 17.03
C LEU A 982 22.27 -2.33 16.33
N ASN A 983 22.70 -1.13 15.97
CA ASN A 983 24.04 -0.92 15.39
C ASN A 983 25.14 -1.14 16.44
N GLU A 984 25.02 -0.49 17.60
CA GLU A 984 25.98 -0.55 18.71
C GLU A 984 25.28 -0.85 20.05
N LEU A 985 25.90 -1.70 20.87
CA LEU A 985 25.44 -1.95 22.24
C LEU A 985 25.81 -0.78 23.16
N SER A 986 24.82 -0.23 23.87
CA SER A 986 25.06 0.82 24.85
C SER A 986 25.87 0.33 26.05
N ALA A 987 26.67 1.23 26.65
CA ALA A 987 27.35 0.99 27.92
C ALA A 987 26.43 1.16 29.14
N ASP A 988 25.24 1.75 28.96
CA ASP A 988 24.23 1.87 30.02
C ASP A 988 23.68 0.50 30.41
N ILE A 989 23.78 0.15 31.69
CA ILE A 989 23.06 -1.00 32.25
C ILE A 989 21.61 -0.61 32.60
N GLY A 990 20.66 -1.44 32.16
CA GLY A 990 19.25 -1.32 32.51
C GLY A 990 18.99 -1.80 33.93
N LYS A 991 18.14 -1.06 34.66
CA LYS A 991 17.87 -1.29 36.08
C LYS A 991 16.92 -2.47 36.27
N VAL A 992 17.48 -3.63 36.56
CA VAL A 992 16.72 -4.78 37.06
C VAL A 992 16.23 -4.48 38.47
N ALA A 993 14.91 -4.40 38.62
CA ALA A 993 14.21 -4.42 39.90
C ALA A 993 13.14 -5.52 39.84
N PRO A 994 12.81 -6.19 40.95
CA PRO A 994 11.61 -7.03 41.00
C PRO A 994 10.40 -6.18 40.59
N SER A 995 9.49 -6.73 39.79
CA SER A 995 8.23 -6.06 39.42
C SER A 995 7.34 -5.74 40.64
N GLY A 996 7.70 -6.25 41.83
CA GLY A 996 7.22 -5.80 43.15
C GLY A 996 5.81 -6.28 43.52
N GLU A 997 4.95 -6.37 42.52
CA GLU A 997 3.51 -6.53 42.68
C GLU A 997 3.07 -7.92 42.20
N LYS A 998 2.92 -8.87 43.14
CA LYS A 998 2.13 -10.07 42.90
C LYS A 998 0.65 -9.74 43.07
N PHE A 999 -0.06 -9.66 41.96
CA PHE A 999 -1.51 -9.47 41.93
C PHE A 999 -2.21 -10.82 42.09
N GLU A 1000 -2.48 -11.22 43.33
CA GLU A 1000 -3.26 -12.43 43.62
C GLU A 1000 -4.72 -12.25 43.19
N ALA A 1001 -5.33 -13.32 42.66
CA ALA A 1001 -6.70 -13.27 42.15
C ALA A 1001 -7.72 -12.92 43.27
N ASN A 1002 -8.72 -12.11 42.91
CA ASN A 1002 -9.76 -11.57 43.79
C ASN A 1002 -9.23 -10.67 44.92
N THR A 1003 -8.11 -9.97 44.68
CA THR A 1003 -7.58 -8.91 45.57
C THR A 1003 -7.65 -7.53 44.91
N LEU A 1004 -7.51 -6.46 45.70
CA LEU A 1004 -7.31 -5.09 45.21
C LEU A 1004 -5.84 -4.70 45.40
N SER A 1005 -5.27 -4.02 44.40
CA SER A 1005 -3.98 -3.35 44.56
C SER A 1005 -4.08 -2.13 45.50
N ALA A 1006 -2.93 -1.63 45.95
CA ALA A 1006 -2.87 -0.39 46.72
C ALA A 1006 -3.42 0.82 45.93
N ALA A 1007 -3.17 0.91 44.61
CA ALA A 1007 -3.70 1.99 43.79
C ALA A 1007 -5.15 1.74 43.38
N GLU A 1008 -5.61 0.50 43.21
CA GLU A 1008 -7.03 0.18 43.00
C GLU A 1008 -7.86 0.58 44.23
N ALA A 1009 -7.41 0.23 45.44
CA ALA A 1009 -8.05 0.67 46.68
C ALA A 1009 -8.06 2.21 46.80
N LYS A 1010 -6.95 2.88 46.49
CA LYS A 1010 -6.86 4.36 46.45
C LYS A 1010 -7.74 5.00 45.37
N GLN A 1011 -8.02 4.28 44.28
CA GLN A 1011 -8.91 4.66 43.19
C GLN A 1011 -10.39 4.33 43.45
N GLY A 1012 -10.75 3.84 44.64
CA GLY A 1012 -12.14 3.58 45.04
C GLY A 1012 -12.75 2.31 44.45
N TRP A 1013 -11.92 1.36 43.96
CA TRP A 1013 -12.42 0.04 43.54
C TRP A 1013 -12.87 -0.78 44.75
N LYS A 1014 -13.97 -1.52 44.58
CA LYS A 1014 -14.48 -2.55 45.50
C LYS A 1014 -14.44 -3.91 44.82
N LEU A 1015 -14.24 -4.98 45.59
CA LEU A 1015 -14.47 -6.35 45.11
C LEU A 1015 -15.98 -6.66 45.14
N LEU A 1016 -16.48 -7.31 44.08
CA LEU A 1016 -17.78 -7.99 44.07
C LEU A 1016 -17.65 -9.51 44.27
N PHE A 1017 -16.42 -10.00 44.45
CA PHE A 1017 -16.11 -11.39 44.78
C PHE A 1017 -14.70 -11.46 45.41
N ASP A 1018 -14.53 -12.19 46.51
CA ASP A 1018 -13.28 -12.32 47.28
C ASP A 1018 -12.56 -13.67 47.09
N GLY A 1019 -13.05 -14.50 46.16
CA GLY A 1019 -12.59 -15.89 45.97
C GLY A 1019 -13.25 -16.91 46.92
N LYS A 1020 -14.05 -16.48 47.91
CA LYS A 1020 -14.51 -17.32 49.03
C LYS A 1020 -16.02 -17.23 49.27
N LYS A 1021 -16.69 -16.15 48.88
CA LYS A 1021 -18.14 -15.93 49.05
C LYS A 1021 -18.77 -15.23 47.86
N ILE A 1022 -19.95 -15.69 47.47
CA ILE A 1022 -20.79 -15.08 46.43
C ILE A 1022 -21.83 -14.15 47.11
N ASP A 1023 -21.39 -13.31 48.06
CA ASP A 1023 -22.30 -12.57 48.95
C ASP A 1023 -22.67 -11.15 48.46
N GLN A 1024 -22.00 -10.62 47.44
CA GLN A 1024 -22.39 -9.36 46.76
C GLN A 1024 -23.40 -9.55 45.62
N TRP A 1025 -23.78 -10.80 45.33
CA TRP A 1025 -24.72 -11.17 44.28
C TRP A 1025 -25.95 -11.88 44.87
N ARG A 1026 -27.01 -11.96 44.07
CA ARG A 1026 -28.22 -12.77 44.29
C ARG A 1026 -28.84 -13.08 42.94
N ASN A 1027 -29.67 -14.11 42.84
CA ASN A 1027 -30.40 -14.36 41.60
C ASN A 1027 -31.45 -13.27 41.34
N PHE A 1028 -31.71 -12.99 40.05
CA PHE A 1028 -32.79 -12.10 39.64
C PHE A 1028 -34.13 -12.59 40.21
N ARG A 1029 -34.89 -11.68 40.81
CA ARG A 1029 -36.16 -11.90 41.56
C ARG A 1029 -36.06 -12.87 42.75
N LYS A 1030 -34.84 -13.26 43.18
CA LYS A 1030 -34.58 -14.01 44.43
C LYS A 1030 -33.80 -13.13 45.42
N SER A 1031 -33.97 -13.41 46.72
CA SER A 1031 -33.22 -12.75 47.80
C SER A 1031 -31.83 -13.35 48.06
N SER A 1032 -31.58 -14.57 47.57
CA SER A 1032 -30.34 -15.34 47.74
C SER A 1032 -29.71 -15.73 46.41
N ILE A 1033 -28.52 -16.31 46.48
CA ILE A 1033 -27.89 -17.05 45.38
C ILE A 1033 -28.49 -18.46 45.27
N GLY A 1034 -28.59 -19.01 44.06
CA GLY A 1034 -29.03 -20.37 43.75
C GLY A 1034 -27.87 -21.38 43.80
N SER A 1035 -28.18 -22.66 44.03
CA SER A 1035 -27.18 -23.69 44.34
C SER A 1035 -26.29 -24.12 43.18
N SER A 1036 -26.63 -23.78 41.93
CA SER A 1036 -25.77 -24.04 40.77
C SER A 1036 -24.71 -22.97 40.53
N TRP A 1037 -24.78 -21.82 41.22
CA TRP A 1037 -23.69 -20.84 41.28
C TRP A 1037 -22.76 -21.21 42.45
N VAL A 1038 -21.67 -21.89 42.12
CA VAL A 1038 -20.70 -22.45 43.07
C VAL A 1038 -19.36 -21.71 43.01
N ILE A 1039 -18.43 -22.03 43.93
CA ILE A 1039 -17.05 -21.56 43.85
C ILE A 1039 -16.15 -22.69 43.35
N ASN A 1040 -15.41 -22.43 42.28
CA ASN A 1040 -14.49 -23.38 41.65
C ASN A 1040 -13.32 -22.60 41.01
N ASP A 1041 -12.08 -23.10 41.06
CA ASP A 1041 -10.90 -22.42 40.47
C ASP A 1041 -10.71 -20.96 40.95
N ASN A 1042 -10.99 -20.70 42.23
CA ASN A 1042 -11.07 -19.35 42.84
C ASN A 1042 -11.93 -18.37 42.03
N ALA A 1043 -13.02 -18.87 41.44
CA ALA A 1043 -13.97 -18.14 40.61
C ALA A 1043 -15.42 -18.48 41.01
N ILE A 1044 -16.35 -17.56 40.74
CA ILE A 1044 -17.79 -17.87 40.64
C ILE A 1044 -17.96 -18.78 39.42
N HIS A 1045 -18.64 -19.91 39.55
CA HIS A 1045 -18.81 -20.89 38.47
C HIS A 1045 -20.27 -21.33 38.37
N LEU A 1046 -20.82 -21.33 37.15
CA LEU A 1046 -22.09 -21.96 36.86
C LEU A 1046 -21.90 -23.46 36.63
N ASN A 1047 -22.25 -24.28 37.61
CA ASN A 1047 -22.29 -25.73 37.50
C ASN A 1047 -23.51 -26.15 36.65
N ALA A 1048 -23.37 -26.00 35.35
CA ALA A 1048 -24.50 -25.90 34.44
C ALA A 1048 -25.14 -27.28 34.11
N VAL A 1049 -26.05 -27.71 34.98
CA VAL A 1049 -26.89 -28.91 34.81
C VAL A 1049 -28.30 -28.48 34.44
N LYS A 1050 -28.67 -28.57 33.16
CA LYS A 1050 -30.01 -28.21 32.67
C LYS A 1050 -31.05 -29.28 33.08
N GLU A 1051 -32.29 -28.87 33.30
CA GLU A 1051 -33.43 -29.80 33.38
C GLU A 1051 -34.01 -30.06 31.99
N GLU A 1052 -34.70 -31.19 31.81
CA GLU A 1052 -35.34 -31.50 30.52
C GLU A 1052 -36.39 -30.45 30.16
N GLY A 1053 -36.29 -29.88 28.95
CA GLY A 1053 -37.13 -28.77 28.50
C GLY A 1053 -36.79 -27.39 29.11
N LYS A 1054 -35.70 -27.25 29.88
CA LYS A 1054 -35.18 -25.97 30.38
C LYS A 1054 -33.87 -25.60 29.69
N TRP A 1055 -33.66 -24.30 29.46
CA TRP A 1055 -32.45 -23.77 28.81
C TRP A 1055 -31.41 -23.26 29.83
N GLN A 1056 -31.85 -22.79 31.01
CA GLN A 1056 -31.02 -22.42 32.16
C GLN A 1056 -30.64 -23.65 33.00
N ALA A 1057 -29.66 -23.51 33.91
CA ALA A 1057 -29.31 -24.54 34.88
C ALA A 1057 -30.39 -24.70 35.98
N LYS A 1058 -30.56 -25.94 36.47
CA LYS A 1058 -31.38 -26.27 37.63
C LYS A 1058 -30.92 -25.46 38.86
N GLU A 1059 -31.81 -24.71 39.48
CA GLU A 1059 -31.46 -23.76 40.57
C GLU A 1059 -30.31 -22.79 40.25
N GLY A 1060 -30.13 -22.47 38.97
CA GLY A 1060 -29.40 -21.30 38.51
C GLY A 1060 -30.35 -20.12 38.30
N GLY A 1061 -30.40 -19.64 37.06
CA GLY A 1061 -30.93 -18.34 36.67
C GLY A 1061 -29.85 -17.26 36.71
N ASP A 1062 -30.13 -16.09 36.13
CA ASP A 1062 -29.18 -14.97 36.08
C ASP A 1062 -28.92 -14.39 37.48
N ILE A 1063 -27.71 -13.88 37.72
CA ILE A 1063 -27.31 -13.29 39.00
C ILE A 1063 -26.99 -11.81 38.86
N ILE A 1064 -27.55 -11.00 39.76
CA ILE A 1064 -27.38 -9.54 39.78
C ILE A 1064 -26.62 -9.05 41.01
N SER A 1065 -25.89 -7.95 40.85
CA SER A 1065 -25.21 -7.26 41.95
C SER A 1065 -26.21 -6.69 42.95
N LYS A 1066 -25.95 -6.79 44.26
CA LYS A 1066 -26.86 -6.24 45.28
C LYS A 1066 -26.99 -4.71 45.24
N GLU A 1067 -25.90 -4.02 44.92
CA GLU A 1067 -25.87 -2.57 44.67
C GLU A 1067 -26.16 -2.28 43.17
N ALA A 1068 -26.76 -1.13 42.87
CA ALA A 1068 -27.01 -0.62 41.53
C ALA A 1068 -26.08 0.57 41.20
N TYR A 1069 -25.77 0.75 39.92
CA TYR A 1069 -24.75 1.66 39.39
C TYR A 1069 -25.29 2.47 38.21
N GLN A 1070 -24.80 3.71 38.06
CA GLN A 1070 -25.11 4.64 36.96
C GLN A 1070 -23.82 4.91 36.17
N ASP A 1071 -22.94 5.71 36.77
CA ASP A 1071 -21.59 5.99 36.29
C ASP A 1071 -20.61 5.07 37.01
N PHE A 1072 -19.97 4.17 36.25
CA PHE A 1072 -19.13 3.12 36.81
C PHE A 1072 -18.04 2.64 35.85
N GLU A 1073 -16.99 2.05 36.42
CA GLU A 1073 -16.16 1.08 35.72
C GLU A 1073 -16.27 -0.27 36.40
N PHE A 1074 -16.46 -1.32 35.61
CA PHE A 1074 -16.52 -2.70 36.06
C PHE A 1074 -15.43 -3.51 35.33
N LYS A 1075 -14.58 -4.19 36.11
CA LYS A 1075 -13.55 -5.12 35.63
C LYS A 1075 -13.94 -6.54 36.05
N MET A 1076 -13.62 -7.51 35.20
CA MET A 1076 -13.62 -8.92 35.56
C MET A 1076 -12.71 -9.73 34.65
N GLU A 1077 -12.50 -11.00 35.00
CA GLU A 1077 -12.06 -12.04 34.07
C GLU A 1077 -13.14 -13.10 33.93
N TRP A 1078 -13.36 -13.59 32.71
CA TRP A 1078 -14.25 -14.71 32.41
C TRP A 1078 -13.52 -15.84 31.67
N LYS A 1079 -14.01 -17.06 31.86
CA LYS A 1079 -13.58 -18.28 31.15
C LYS A 1079 -14.84 -19.08 30.85
N ILE A 1080 -14.96 -19.64 29.64
CA ILE A 1080 -16.15 -20.40 29.22
C ILE A 1080 -15.74 -21.77 28.66
N ALA A 1081 -16.63 -22.76 28.75
CA ALA A 1081 -16.45 -24.06 28.13
C ALA A 1081 -16.70 -24.02 26.61
N ASN A 1082 -16.21 -25.06 25.90
CA ASN A 1082 -16.36 -25.18 24.46
C ASN A 1082 -17.85 -25.10 24.06
N CYS A 1083 -18.12 -24.31 23.01
CA CYS A 1083 -19.44 -24.01 22.45
C CYS A 1083 -20.46 -23.42 23.45
N GLY A 1084 -20.02 -22.82 24.56
CA GLY A 1084 -20.91 -22.22 25.56
C GLY A 1084 -21.31 -20.76 25.30
N ASN A 1085 -22.42 -20.34 25.90
CA ASN A 1085 -22.95 -18.97 25.92
C ASN A 1085 -23.12 -18.43 27.35
N SER A 1086 -22.93 -17.13 27.55
CA SER A 1086 -23.25 -16.34 28.75
C SER A 1086 -23.14 -14.84 28.40
N GLY A 1087 -23.37 -13.93 29.34
CA GLY A 1087 -23.35 -12.50 29.07
C GLY A 1087 -23.15 -11.65 30.32
N ILE A 1088 -22.65 -10.43 30.12
CA ILE A 1088 -22.50 -9.39 31.15
C ILE A 1088 -23.48 -8.28 30.83
N MET A 1089 -24.60 -8.18 31.56
CA MET A 1089 -25.53 -7.06 31.40
C MET A 1089 -25.28 -5.96 32.43
N PHE A 1090 -25.67 -4.75 32.07
CA PHE A 1090 -25.59 -3.56 32.92
C PHE A 1090 -26.88 -2.75 32.81
N ASN A 1091 -27.10 -1.82 33.74
CA ASN A 1091 -28.33 -1.02 33.85
C ASN A 1091 -29.61 -1.87 33.98
N VAL A 1092 -29.50 -3.11 34.50
CA VAL A 1092 -30.63 -4.03 34.68
C VAL A 1092 -31.59 -3.51 35.75
N VAL A 1093 -32.90 -3.56 35.50
CA VAL A 1093 -33.95 -3.13 36.45
C VAL A 1093 -34.80 -4.33 36.86
N GLU A 1094 -34.82 -4.62 38.16
CA GLU A 1094 -35.70 -5.62 38.75
C GLU A 1094 -37.02 -4.97 39.22
N ASN A 1095 -38.14 -5.40 38.66
CA ASN A 1095 -39.50 -5.15 39.18
C ASN A 1095 -40.49 -6.14 38.54
N ASP A 1096 -41.74 -6.15 39.03
CA ASP A 1096 -42.76 -7.14 38.64
C ASP A 1096 -43.19 -7.15 37.16
N LYS A 1097 -42.74 -6.18 36.35
CA LYS A 1097 -43.01 -6.12 34.90
C LYS A 1097 -41.98 -6.87 34.06
N TYR A 1098 -40.88 -7.33 34.66
CA TYR A 1098 -39.76 -7.95 33.95
C TYR A 1098 -39.46 -9.32 34.56
N ASP A 1099 -39.56 -10.36 33.74
CA ASP A 1099 -39.26 -11.74 34.11
C ASP A 1099 -37.76 -12.04 34.01
N TYR A 1100 -37.03 -11.31 33.16
CA TYR A 1100 -35.62 -11.55 32.83
C TYR A 1100 -34.79 -10.26 32.68
N VAL A 1101 -33.48 -10.39 32.90
CA VAL A 1101 -32.53 -9.26 32.93
C VAL A 1101 -32.39 -8.51 31.60
N TRP A 1102 -32.37 -9.24 30.48
CA TRP A 1102 -32.23 -8.69 29.12
C TRP A 1102 -33.49 -7.95 28.61
N GLN A 1103 -34.59 -7.92 29.36
CA GLN A 1103 -35.72 -7.03 29.06
C GLN A 1103 -35.44 -5.56 29.40
N THR A 1104 -34.31 -5.28 30.07
CA THR A 1104 -33.94 -3.94 30.55
C THR A 1104 -32.47 -3.58 30.30
N GLY A 1105 -31.54 -4.47 30.66
CA GLY A 1105 -30.11 -4.19 30.56
C GLY A 1105 -29.50 -4.57 29.20
N PRO A 1106 -28.74 -3.67 28.56
CA PRO A 1106 -27.87 -4.02 27.44
C PRO A 1106 -26.76 -4.99 27.87
N GLU A 1107 -26.24 -5.77 26.92
CA GLU A 1107 -25.43 -6.96 27.17
C GLU A 1107 -24.11 -6.92 26.40
N MET A 1108 -22.99 -7.02 27.13
CA MET A 1108 -21.70 -7.39 26.55
C MET A 1108 -21.61 -8.91 26.51
N GLN A 1109 -21.54 -9.45 25.31
CA GLN A 1109 -21.71 -10.88 25.03
C GLN A 1109 -20.49 -11.72 25.44
N ILE A 1110 -20.70 -12.94 25.94
CA ILE A 1110 -19.66 -13.95 26.22
C ILE A 1110 -19.99 -15.24 25.47
N LEU A 1111 -19.21 -15.53 24.42
CA LEU A 1111 -19.41 -16.68 23.57
C LEU A 1111 -18.11 -17.46 23.32
N ASP A 1112 -18.21 -18.78 23.20
CA ASP A 1112 -17.26 -19.49 22.35
C ASP A 1112 -17.56 -19.22 20.87
N ASN A 1113 -16.88 -18.20 20.34
CA ASN A 1113 -16.94 -17.78 18.94
C ASN A 1113 -16.59 -18.90 17.94
N THR A 1114 -15.96 -20.00 18.36
CA THR A 1114 -15.51 -21.07 17.46
C THR A 1114 -16.64 -22.03 17.07
N CYS A 1115 -17.60 -22.32 17.96
CA CYS A 1115 -18.59 -23.37 17.73
C CYS A 1115 -19.97 -23.18 18.37
N HIS A 1116 -20.23 -22.17 19.21
CA HIS A 1116 -21.62 -21.93 19.65
C HIS A 1116 -22.47 -21.45 18.46
N PRO A 1117 -23.67 -22.01 18.20
CA PRO A 1117 -24.42 -21.76 16.95
C PRO A 1117 -24.77 -20.30 16.66
N ASP A 1118 -24.75 -19.43 17.68
CA ASP A 1118 -25.07 -18.00 17.55
C ASP A 1118 -23.91 -17.17 16.92
N THR A 1119 -22.67 -17.71 16.88
CA THR A 1119 -21.48 -17.05 16.27
C THR A 1119 -21.64 -16.75 14.76
N ARG A 1120 -22.64 -17.35 14.13
CA ARG A 1120 -23.07 -17.05 12.75
C ARG A 1120 -23.53 -15.60 12.57
N PHE A 1121 -24.02 -14.97 13.63
CA PHE A 1121 -24.37 -13.55 13.63
C PHE A 1121 -23.18 -12.74 14.17
N ARG A 1122 -22.77 -11.74 13.39
CA ARG A 1122 -21.61 -10.89 13.67
C ARG A 1122 -21.77 -9.94 14.88
N THR A 1123 -22.99 -9.80 15.40
CA THR A 1123 -23.36 -9.00 16.58
C THR A 1123 -23.61 -9.86 17.83
N HIS A 1124 -23.39 -11.18 17.74
CA HIS A 1124 -23.67 -12.16 18.80
C HIS A 1124 -22.38 -12.82 19.35
N ARG A 1125 -21.21 -12.26 19.08
CA ARG A 1125 -19.88 -12.79 19.42
C ARG A 1125 -19.32 -12.19 20.70
N ALA A 1126 -18.37 -12.88 21.31
CA ALA A 1126 -17.73 -12.44 22.55
C ALA A 1126 -17.07 -11.06 22.39
N GLY A 1127 -17.54 -10.09 23.20
CA GLY A 1127 -17.09 -8.70 23.16
C GLY A 1127 -17.96 -7.72 22.36
N ASP A 1128 -18.98 -8.21 21.65
CA ASP A 1128 -20.00 -7.39 20.98
C ASP A 1128 -20.97 -6.75 22.00
N LEU A 1129 -21.72 -5.74 21.54
CA LEU A 1129 -22.99 -5.36 22.17
C LEU A 1129 -24.09 -6.20 21.52
N TYR A 1130 -24.64 -7.16 22.28
CA TYR A 1130 -25.48 -8.25 21.75
C TYR A 1130 -26.61 -7.74 20.86
N ASP A 1131 -26.77 -8.35 19.67
CA ASP A 1131 -27.74 -7.98 18.60
C ASP A 1131 -27.49 -6.62 17.91
N MET A 1132 -26.77 -5.68 18.54
CA MET A 1132 -26.80 -4.26 18.18
C MET A 1132 -25.53 -3.75 17.51
N VAL A 1133 -24.34 -4.14 17.99
CA VAL A 1133 -23.05 -3.64 17.44
C VAL A 1133 -21.98 -4.73 17.46
N GLU A 1134 -21.50 -5.10 16.27
CA GLU A 1134 -20.33 -5.97 16.03
C GLU A 1134 -19.07 -5.31 16.61
N SER A 1135 -18.25 -6.09 17.30
CA SER A 1135 -16.94 -5.66 17.78
C SER A 1135 -16.01 -5.32 16.60
N ALA A 1136 -15.21 -4.27 16.75
CA ALA A 1136 -14.34 -3.77 15.66
C ALA A 1136 -13.34 -4.83 15.13
N PHE A 1137 -13.01 -5.83 15.95
CA PHE A 1137 -12.26 -7.04 15.61
C PHE A 1137 -12.42 -8.08 16.74
N PRO A 1138 -12.41 -9.40 16.43
CA PRO A 1138 -12.71 -10.45 17.40
C PRO A 1138 -11.51 -10.76 18.29
N CYS A 1139 -11.39 -10.13 19.46
CA CYS A 1139 -10.23 -10.28 20.37
C CYS A 1139 -10.44 -11.24 21.56
N ALA A 1140 -11.43 -12.13 21.48
CA ALA A 1140 -11.65 -13.19 22.46
C ALA A 1140 -10.60 -14.32 22.34
N LYS A 1141 -10.10 -14.79 23.48
CA LYS A 1141 -9.24 -15.98 23.59
C LYS A 1141 -10.11 -17.25 23.55
N PRO A 1142 -9.59 -18.39 23.06
CA PRO A 1142 -10.33 -19.65 22.97
C PRO A 1142 -10.99 -20.10 24.27
N ALA A 1143 -12.01 -20.94 24.15
CA ALA A 1143 -12.64 -21.60 25.29
C ALA A 1143 -11.61 -22.31 26.21
N GLY A 1144 -11.91 -22.35 27.49
CA GLY A 1144 -10.97 -22.78 28.54
C GLY A 1144 -9.94 -21.72 28.98
N GLN A 1145 -9.72 -20.65 28.21
CA GLN A 1145 -8.80 -19.56 28.60
C GLN A 1145 -9.50 -18.41 29.35
N TRP A 1146 -8.71 -17.67 30.14
CA TRP A 1146 -9.16 -16.48 30.85
C TRP A 1146 -9.08 -15.22 29.97
N ASN A 1147 -10.24 -14.59 29.78
CA ASN A 1147 -10.44 -13.35 29.05
C ASN A 1147 -10.64 -12.18 30.03
N LYS A 1148 -9.94 -11.05 29.83
CA LYS A 1148 -10.09 -9.83 30.65
C LYS A 1148 -11.17 -8.92 30.09
N VAL A 1149 -12.03 -8.35 30.92
CA VAL A 1149 -13.05 -7.35 30.54
C VAL A 1149 -12.91 -6.06 31.35
N LEU A 1150 -13.12 -4.94 30.69
CA LEU A 1150 -13.46 -3.65 31.30
C LEU A 1150 -14.70 -3.08 30.61
N ILE A 1151 -15.73 -2.74 31.39
CA ILE A 1151 -16.89 -1.95 30.95
C ILE A 1151 -16.80 -0.59 31.64
N ARG A 1152 -16.90 0.49 30.87
CA ARG A 1152 -16.93 1.87 31.36
C ARG A 1152 -18.23 2.53 30.95
N SER A 1153 -19.08 2.88 31.92
CA SER A 1153 -20.28 3.71 31.74
C SER A 1153 -20.04 5.09 32.37
N LYS A 1154 -20.13 6.17 31.59
CA LYS A 1154 -20.05 7.54 32.12
C LYS A 1154 -20.92 8.51 31.31
N ALA A 1155 -21.84 9.19 32.00
CA ALA A 1155 -22.79 10.16 31.44
C ALA A 1155 -23.63 9.63 30.27
N GLY A 1156 -23.86 8.31 30.21
CA GLY A 1156 -24.55 7.63 29.11
C GLY A 1156 -23.62 7.10 28.00
N LYS A 1157 -22.36 7.54 27.92
CA LYS A 1157 -21.37 6.90 27.05
C LYS A 1157 -20.89 5.58 27.65
N VAL A 1158 -20.86 4.54 26.82
CA VAL A 1158 -20.36 3.21 27.18
C VAL A 1158 -19.21 2.82 26.25
N ASP A 1159 -18.05 2.49 26.82
CA ASP A 1159 -16.94 1.81 26.12
C ASP A 1159 -16.81 0.37 26.66
N LEU A 1160 -16.76 -0.62 25.75
CA LEU A 1160 -16.54 -2.04 26.06
C LEU A 1160 -15.11 -2.44 25.66
N PHE A 1161 -14.41 -3.18 26.54
CA PHE A 1161 -13.05 -3.64 26.30
C PHE A 1161 -12.90 -5.14 26.63
N LEU A 1162 -12.19 -5.87 25.77
CA LEU A 1162 -11.87 -7.30 25.90
C LEU A 1162 -10.37 -7.51 25.63
N ASN A 1163 -9.68 -8.23 26.52
CA ASN A 1163 -8.24 -8.52 26.47
C ASN A 1163 -7.36 -7.29 26.15
N GLY A 1164 -7.69 -6.17 26.79
CA GLY A 1164 -6.97 -4.89 26.63
C GLY A 1164 -7.40 -4.04 25.43
N TYR A 1165 -8.11 -4.60 24.46
CA TYR A 1165 -8.58 -3.90 23.28
C TYR A 1165 -10.01 -3.40 23.46
N LYS A 1166 -10.31 -2.19 22.96
CA LYS A 1166 -11.67 -1.65 22.93
C LYS A 1166 -12.45 -2.25 21.77
N THR A 1167 -13.50 -3.02 22.06
CA THR A 1167 -14.32 -3.70 21.05
C THR A 1167 -15.43 -2.82 20.50
N VAL A 1168 -16.13 -2.09 21.37
CA VAL A 1168 -17.34 -1.32 21.05
C VAL A 1168 -17.36 0.00 21.83
N SER A 1169 -17.92 1.06 21.25
CA SER A 1169 -18.15 2.37 21.89
C SER A 1169 -19.47 2.96 21.41
N PHE A 1170 -20.39 3.28 22.31
CA PHE A 1170 -21.72 3.83 21.99
C PHE A 1170 -22.20 4.82 23.06
N GLU A 1171 -23.31 5.53 22.79
CA GLU A 1171 -23.87 6.53 23.70
C GLU A 1171 -25.38 6.32 23.88
N MET A 1172 -25.77 5.87 25.07
CA MET A 1172 -27.13 5.56 25.46
C MET A 1172 -28.01 6.82 25.59
N HIS A 1173 -29.33 6.62 25.50
CA HIS A 1173 -30.36 7.66 25.65
C HIS A 1173 -30.38 8.75 24.56
N THR A 1174 -29.46 8.71 23.60
CA THR A 1174 -29.44 9.55 22.38
C THR A 1174 -30.57 9.18 21.39
N PRO A 1175 -30.86 10.03 20.38
CA PRO A 1175 -31.70 9.64 19.24
C PRO A 1175 -31.17 8.40 18.50
N GLN A 1176 -29.85 8.33 18.31
CA GLN A 1176 -29.15 7.22 17.66
C GLN A 1176 -29.31 5.91 18.43
N TRP A 1177 -29.29 5.96 19.77
CA TRP A 1177 -29.57 4.79 20.63
C TRP A 1177 -30.99 4.26 20.42
N LYS A 1178 -32.00 5.15 20.33
CA LYS A 1178 -33.39 4.75 20.06
C LYS A 1178 -33.55 4.12 18.68
N GLU A 1179 -32.86 4.67 17.68
CA GLU A 1179 -32.85 4.11 16.32
C GLU A 1179 -32.17 2.72 16.28
N MET A 1180 -31.08 2.55 17.03
CA MET A 1180 -30.38 1.26 17.18
C MET A 1180 -31.28 0.20 17.84
N ILE A 1181 -31.99 0.55 18.91
CA ILE A 1181 -32.99 -0.34 19.54
C ILE A 1181 -34.10 -0.70 18.54
N ALA A 1182 -34.65 0.27 17.81
CA ALA A 1182 -35.72 0.04 16.84
C ALA A 1182 -35.33 -0.87 15.66
N LYS A 1183 -34.03 -0.99 15.36
CA LYS A 1183 -33.47 -1.90 14.34
C LYS A 1183 -33.10 -3.28 14.88
N SER A 1184 -33.07 -3.47 16.21
CA SER A 1184 -32.72 -4.72 16.90
C SER A 1184 -33.94 -5.59 17.24
N LYS A 1185 -33.72 -6.81 17.73
CA LYS A 1185 -34.77 -7.66 18.33
C LYS A 1185 -35.40 -7.07 19.60
N PHE A 1186 -34.76 -6.08 20.23
CA PHE A 1186 -35.25 -5.43 21.45
C PHE A 1186 -36.31 -4.35 21.21
N LYS A 1187 -36.65 -4.03 19.95
CA LYS A 1187 -37.66 -3.01 19.59
C LYS A 1187 -39.01 -3.18 20.28
N ASP A 1188 -39.40 -4.43 20.57
CA ASP A 1188 -40.68 -4.80 21.19
C ASP A 1188 -40.57 -4.97 22.73
N MET A 1189 -39.41 -4.65 23.33
CA MET A 1189 -39.14 -4.74 24.77
C MET A 1189 -39.16 -3.34 25.43
N PRO A 1190 -40.29 -2.88 25.99
CA PRO A 1190 -40.47 -1.47 26.40
C PRO A 1190 -39.65 -1.02 27.64
N GLY A 1191 -38.83 -1.90 28.22
CA GLY A 1191 -37.84 -1.55 29.26
C GLY A 1191 -36.40 -1.39 28.77
N PHE A 1192 -36.09 -1.87 27.56
CA PHE A 1192 -34.72 -2.12 27.14
C PHE A 1192 -33.92 -0.83 26.92
N GLY A 1193 -32.73 -0.75 27.53
CA GLY A 1193 -31.78 0.34 27.34
C GLY A 1193 -32.27 1.72 27.80
N LEU A 1194 -33.37 1.79 28.56
CA LEU A 1194 -33.95 3.05 29.05
C LEU A 1194 -33.38 3.51 30.39
N ALA A 1195 -32.95 2.57 31.24
CA ALA A 1195 -32.47 2.86 32.59
C ALA A 1195 -31.10 3.55 32.57
N LYS A 1196 -30.97 4.66 33.30
CA LYS A 1196 -29.68 5.33 33.56
C LYS A 1196 -28.88 4.65 34.67
N SER A 1197 -29.57 4.03 35.62
CA SER A 1197 -28.99 3.33 36.76
C SER A 1197 -29.65 1.97 36.90
N GLY A 1198 -28.87 0.93 37.21
CA GLY A 1198 -29.37 -0.43 37.42
C GLY A 1198 -28.29 -1.39 37.89
N HIS A 1199 -28.63 -2.66 38.00
CA HIS A 1199 -27.72 -3.71 38.46
C HIS A 1199 -26.76 -4.15 37.35
N LEU A 1200 -25.60 -4.67 37.75
CA LEU A 1200 -24.75 -5.51 36.91
C LEU A 1200 -25.31 -6.94 36.98
N SER A 1201 -25.22 -7.70 35.88
CA SER A 1201 -25.75 -9.07 35.79
C SER A 1201 -24.77 -10.01 35.09
N LEU A 1202 -24.78 -11.28 35.50
CA LEU A 1202 -24.09 -12.39 34.84
C LEU A 1202 -25.12 -13.46 34.47
N GLN A 1203 -25.16 -13.84 33.19
CA GLN A 1203 -26.22 -14.66 32.61
C GLN A 1203 -26.05 -16.17 32.86
N ASP A 1204 -27.16 -16.85 33.15
CA ASP A 1204 -27.28 -18.31 33.04
C ASP A 1204 -27.97 -18.67 31.71
N HIS A 1205 -27.17 -19.10 30.73
CA HIS A 1205 -27.64 -19.72 29.48
C HIS A 1205 -27.51 -21.26 29.50
N GLY A 1206 -27.34 -21.83 30.69
CA GLY A 1206 -27.16 -23.25 30.98
C GLY A 1206 -25.82 -23.83 30.58
N ASP A 1207 -24.81 -23.02 30.24
CA ASP A 1207 -23.49 -23.48 29.82
C ASP A 1207 -22.41 -23.14 30.85
N LYS A 1208 -21.34 -23.95 30.92
CA LYS A 1208 -20.31 -23.82 31.97
C LYS A 1208 -19.45 -22.58 31.76
N VAL A 1209 -19.61 -21.60 32.65
CA VAL A 1209 -18.84 -20.35 32.69
C VAL A 1209 -18.21 -20.14 34.08
N TRP A 1210 -17.08 -19.43 34.13
CA TRP A 1210 -16.35 -19.06 35.34
C TRP A 1210 -16.03 -17.56 35.32
N PHE A 1211 -16.09 -16.91 36.48
CA PHE A 1211 -15.86 -15.47 36.65
C PHE A 1211 -14.97 -15.19 37.88
N ARG A 1212 -13.91 -14.40 37.71
CA ARG A 1212 -13.01 -13.96 38.80
C ARG A 1212 -12.61 -12.50 38.63
N ASN A 1213 -11.87 -11.95 39.60
CA ASN A 1213 -11.38 -10.57 39.57
C ASN A 1213 -12.50 -9.51 39.38
N LEU A 1214 -13.71 -9.82 39.85
CA LEU A 1214 -14.88 -8.93 39.74
C LEU A 1214 -14.69 -7.71 40.63
N LYS A 1215 -14.43 -6.55 40.02
CA LYS A 1215 -14.15 -5.28 40.70
C LYS A 1215 -14.99 -4.17 40.10
N VAL A 1216 -15.49 -3.24 40.92
CA VAL A 1216 -16.27 -2.08 40.46
C VAL A 1216 -15.83 -0.80 41.15
N ARG A 1217 -15.84 0.33 40.45
CA ARG A 1217 -15.77 1.68 41.03
C ARG A 1217 -16.87 2.57 40.44
N LYS A 1218 -17.29 3.59 41.18
CA LYS A 1218 -18.13 4.69 40.68
C LYS A 1218 -17.22 5.82 40.18
N ILE A 1219 -17.58 6.50 39.10
CA ILE A 1219 -16.70 7.46 38.38
C ILE A 1219 -17.40 8.75 37.96
#